data_AF-A0A3R7SM15-F1
#
_entry.id   AF-A0A3R7SM15-F1
#
_cell.length_a   1.000
_cell.length_b   1.000
_cell.length_c   1.000
_cell.angle_alpha   90.00
_cell.angle_beta   90.00
_cell.angle_gamma   90.00
#
_symmetry.space_group_name_H-M   'P 1'
#
loop_
_entity.id
_entity.type
_entity.pdbx_description
1 polymer ?
#
loop_
_entity_poly.entity_id
_entity_poly.type
_entity_poly.pdbx_seq_one_letter_code
_entity_poly.pdbx_strand_id
1 'polypeptide(L)'
;MSSRFPASSFCTFQFPLLCRGHFTQLIMASIFRQLFDMTRSHSRPFGSCPLYRRNSLWKVEPSSASGWLQTGISLWLISTELPLYETCCCHVVKRLEVGVDEKVSDEAIAKRAEQSNLFRFINAYREYGHLRADLNPLKESACEVPELDPRLYGLKAGSTYDAQGLLAGCKGSHTLEELEGILREKYCGRIAAEFAYLPTLEEREWFAAAFESLPDESLSNEEKLRLAVGMLHSQAFDQFLATKFQSVKRYGAEGAETMTGFFTETFRQLAEDNVEQCIIAMAHRGRLNLLTGVLQLPPVVMFQKMKGLSEFPPEIKNSGDVLSHLTNSLDLEVGENKSLHVTMLPNPSHLEAVNPVACGKTRARQRSLGEGHFSSEPSARPGDKVVCLQVHGDAALSGQGVMQETLALSNVPHFDIGGALHISINNQVGYTTPGERTRSTRYCTDIAKMCSMPVIHVNGDDPVAVVKAARLAVQYQRKFRRDVFVDLVCWRRWGHNELDNPRFTNPSMYRTIDARKSVPDSYIDTLVTEGLMTREDVMKIVSERMSFLAEQHKKVDAHVPKAAHLEKQWSGLLQAPSSVEVWDTGVDIASLKYLGAKSVTLPDDFNVHPHLKKTHVETRLKKLTEGTGLDWATAEALAFATLLNQGHNIRISGQDVGRGTFSQRHCMFIDQVDDAMHIPLNHMSEDQSTHLEVVNSILSEEAVLGFEYGVSLESPNTLCIWEAQFGDFYNGAQIMIDTFVSSGEAKWLTQSGLTMILPHGYDGAGPEHSSCHIERFLQNCDSKEDRPDGEDVNWGVVNPTTPAQYFHLLRRQQLRNFRKPLIVAGPKILLRLPAATSSLEDMAPGTHFMPVLGDPEIPPDSVRKVVFVSGKHYYTLKAERQARGIRDMAIIRVEALCPFPTQEINVELAKYKKAKVFVWSQEEHRNMGAWFFVRPRFENLCSTKDIRRHITLSDTMHKRGNRLIRDGYQSAPLGPPKPRLLWVLLGEILTASLSFGDDLGNGGETVRLGQLSGGKERERENRVLEHRHRHHLLDAGPIWRRGTKPSNNLHILPRLPRAGESGSSGIPCEVIPRPSCGVRGRHSRAYLLAPAMSFQTIPCSGPRDVRVVFCHRVPSESVPPRPRDTTRRPSDDRSAPSHPEASE
;
A
#
# COMPACT_ATOMS: atom_id res chain seq x y z
N MET A 1 -40.81 -41.41 23.24
CA MET A 1 -41.67 -42.62 23.36
C MET A 1 -43.09 -42.17 23.66
N SER A 2 -44.19 -42.77 23.19
CA SER A 2 -44.47 -43.45 21.90
C SER A 2 -45.83 -44.18 21.98
N SER A 3 -46.82 -43.80 21.16
CA SER A 3 -48.02 -44.62 20.93
C SER A 3 -48.77 -44.27 19.63
N ARG A 4 -48.76 -45.24 18.71
CA ARG A 4 -49.92 -45.85 17.99
C ARG A 4 -50.89 -44.90 17.25
N PHE A 5 -50.97 -44.88 15.91
CA PHE A 5 -51.50 -45.90 14.95
C PHE A 5 -53.05 -46.04 14.95
N PRO A 6 -53.74 -46.36 13.81
CA PRO A 6 -53.31 -46.43 12.39
C PRO A 6 -54.33 -45.92 11.32
N ALA A 7 -53.93 -46.03 10.03
CA ALA A 7 -54.78 -46.36 8.85
C ALA A 7 -55.74 -45.31 8.22
N SER A 8 -56.10 -45.36 6.92
CA SER A 8 -55.43 -45.91 5.70
C SER A 8 -56.24 -45.62 4.41
N SER A 9 -55.61 -45.22 3.30
CA SER A 9 -55.91 -45.64 1.90
C SER A 9 -54.97 -45.00 0.87
N PHE A 10 -54.83 -45.63 -0.31
CA PHE A 10 -53.84 -45.27 -1.35
C PHE A 10 -54.43 -44.39 -2.47
N CYS A 11 -53.60 -43.49 -3.02
CA CYS A 11 -53.41 -43.40 -4.46
C CYS A 11 -52.03 -42.78 -4.80
N THR A 12 -51.33 -43.31 -5.80
CA THR A 12 -49.96 -42.92 -6.16
C THR A 12 -49.92 -41.82 -7.23
N PHE A 13 -49.14 -40.76 -7.01
CA PHE A 13 -48.50 -39.98 -8.08
C PHE A 13 -47.14 -39.42 -7.61
N GLN A 14 -46.31 -38.98 -8.57
CA GLN A 14 -44.87 -38.79 -8.39
C GLN A 14 -44.48 -37.45 -7.76
N PHE A 15 -43.44 -37.46 -6.91
CA PHE A 15 -42.59 -36.30 -6.62
C PHE A 15 -41.12 -36.76 -6.59
N PRO A 16 -40.23 -36.22 -7.46
CA PRO A 16 -38.81 -36.53 -7.41
C PRO A 16 -38.07 -35.70 -6.36
N LEU A 17 -37.06 -36.30 -5.71
CA LEU A 17 -36.06 -35.57 -4.93
C LEU A 17 -35.10 -34.82 -5.86
N LEU A 18 -34.66 -33.63 -5.45
CA LEU A 18 -33.39 -32.98 -5.79
C LEU A 18 -33.08 -32.02 -4.61
N CYS A 19 -32.37 -32.45 -3.57
CA CYS A 19 -30.90 -32.60 -3.47
C CYS A 19 -30.14 -31.25 -3.47
N ARG A 20 -29.33 -31.05 -2.41
CA ARG A 20 -28.36 -29.96 -2.26
C ARG A 20 -27.31 -30.03 -3.38
N GLY A 21 -26.86 -28.89 -3.92
CA GLY A 21 -25.88 -28.86 -5.02
C GLY A 21 -25.16 -27.51 -5.18
N HIS A 22 -24.02 -27.37 -4.49
CA HIS A 22 -22.91 -26.44 -4.69
C HIS A 22 -22.97 -25.38 -5.82
N PHE A 23 -22.91 -24.11 -5.43
CA PHE A 23 -22.48 -23.02 -6.30
C PHE A 23 -20.93 -23.02 -6.36
N THR A 24 -20.34 -23.84 -7.23
CA THR A 24 -18.87 -23.94 -7.39
C THR A 24 -18.46 -24.33 -8.82
N GLN A 25 -19.04 -23.66 -9.83
CA GLN A 25 -18.64 -23.83 -11.24
C GLN A 25 -18.53 -22.49 -11.99
N LEU A 26 -17.52 -21.72 -11.62
CA LEU A 26 -16.67 -20.88 -12.46
C LEU A 26 -15.39 -20.63 -11.64
N ILE A 27 -14.24 -20.43 -12.30
CA ILE A 27 -12.90 -20.47 -11.64
C ILE A 27 -12.54 -21.86 -11.04
N MET A 28 -12.72 -22.93 -11.82
CA MET A 28 -12.04 -24.23 -11.59
C MET A 28 -11.66 -24.90 -12.93
N ALA A 29 -10.95 -24.13 -13.77
CA ALA A 29 -10.63 -24.51 -15.16
C ALA A 29 -9.22 -24.07 -15.58
N SER A 30 -8.21 -24.32 -14.73
CA SER A 30 -6.79 -24.16 -15.08
C SER A 30 -5.88 -25.16 -14.36
N ILE A 31 -6.12 -25.38 -13.05
CA ILE A 31 -5.24 -26.20 -12.19
C ILE A 31 -5.80 -27.63 -12.00
N PHE A 32 -5.92 -28.40 -13.10
CA PHE A 32 -6.16 -29.85 -13.01
C PHE A 32 -5.68 -30.64 -14.25
N ARG A 33 -4.54 -30.28 -14.83
CA ARG A 33 -4.03 -30.92 -16.07
C ARG A 33 -2.53 -31.22 -16.11
N GLN A 34 -1.93 -31.67 -15.00
CA GLN A 34 -0.55 -32.18 -15.03
C GLN A 34 -0.21 -33.30 -14.02
N LEU A 35 -1.21 -34.01 -13.47
CA LEU A 35 -1.01 -35.08 -12.47
C LEU A 35 -1.69 -36.42 -12.81
N PHE A 36 -1.73 -36.78 -14.10
CA PHE A 36 -2.25 -38.10 -14.52
C PHE A 36 -1.59 -38.67 -15.78
N ASP A 37 -0.26 -38.75 -15.81
CA ASP A 37 0.44 -39.49 -16.88
C ASP A 37 1.78 -40.14 -16.46
N MET A 38 1.76 -40.89 -15.33
CA MET A 38 2.79 -41.89 -15.00
C MET A 38 2.17 -43.12 -14.33
N THR A 39 1.57 -44.02 -15.12
CA THR A 39 1.69 -45.49 -15.00
C THR A 39 0.73 -46.22 -15.96
N ARG A 40 1.23 -46.67 -17.11
CA ARG A 40 1.02 -48.02 -17.71
C ARG A 40 1.45 -48.07 -19.18
N SER A 41 2.62 -48.65 -19.42
CA SER A 41 2.88 -49.44 -20.61
C SER A 41 3.28 -50.87 -20.16
N HIS A 42 3.37 -51.82 -21.09
CA HIS A 42 3.58 -53.26 -20.86
C HIS A 42 2.34 -54.02 -20.34
N SER A 43 1.60 -54.57 -21.28
CA SER A 43 0.68 -55.69 -21.07
C SER A 43 0.99 -56.82 -22.07
N ARG A 44 1.24 -58.03 -21.55
CA ARG A 44 1.13 -59.31 -22.27
C ARG A 44 0.56 -60.38 -21.32
N PRO A 45 -0.09 -61.45 -21.81
CA PRO A 45 -1.16 -62.13 -21.06
C PRO A 45 -0.78 -63.55 -20.57
N PHE A 46 -1.82 -64.33 -20.21
CA PHE A 46 -1.82 -65.65 -19.54
C PHE A 46 -1.50 -65.57 -18.02
N GLY A 47 -2.12 -66.36 -17.13
CA GLY A 47 -3.24 -67.30 -17.30
C GLY A 47 -3.56 -68.07 -16.00
N SER A 48 -4.71 -68.76 -15.95
CA SER A 48 -5.14 -69.77 -14.94
C SER A 48 -5.21 -69.40 -13.44
N CYS A 49 -6.43 -69.45 -12.88
CA CYS A 49 -6.73 -69.91 -11.50
C CYS A 49 -6.64 -71.47 -11.47
N PRO A 50 -6.65 -72.24 -10.34
CA PRO A 50 -7.77 -72.27 -9.36
C PRO A 50 -7.49 -72.78 -7.89
N LEU A 51 -8.59 -72.90 -7.09
CA LEU A 51 -8.87 -73.86 -5.97
C LEU A 51 -8.80 -73.45 -4.46
N TYR A 52 -9.96 -73.68 -3.78
CA TYR A 52 -10.23 -74.19 -2.40
C TYR A 52 -9.94 -73.27 -1.17
N ARG A 53 -10.86 -73.04 -0.20
CA ARG A 53 -11.64 -73.88 0.76
C ARG A 53 -10.81 -74.34 1.99
N ARG A 54 -11.28 -74.33 3.26
CA ARG A 54 -12.50 -73.78 3.97
C ARG A 54 -12.31 -73.95 5.51
N ASN A 55 -13.22 -73.42 6.34
CA ASN A 55 -13.48 -73.72 7.78
C ASN A 55 -12.52 -73.08 8.84
N SER A 56 -12.85 -72.98 10.16
CA SER A 56 -13.98 -72.31 10.87
C SER A 56 -13.96 -72.58 12.40
N LEU A 57 -14.79 -71.85 13.19
CA LEU A 57 -15.20 -72.07 14.63
C LEU A 57 -14.23 -71.56 15.74
N TRP A 58 -14.64 -71.07 16.94
CA TRP A 58 -15.95 -70.62 17.51
C TRP A 58 -15.77 -69.60 18.68
N LYS A 59 -16.88 -69.12 19.30
CA LYS A 59 -16.95 -68.14 20.43
C LYS A 59 -16.98 -68.78 21.84
N VAL A 60 -16.78 -67.95 22.90
CA VAL A 60 -17.19 -68.20 24.31
C VAL A 60 -17.78 -66.91 24.96
N GLU A 61 -18.71 -67.07 25.91
CA GLU A 61 -19.50 -66.09 26.71
C GLU A 61 -20.13 -66.88 27.92
N PRO A 62 -20.88 -66.33 28.92
CA PRO A 62 -21.08 -64.96 29.43
C PRO A 62 -21.11 -64.85 31.00
N SER A 63 -21.44 -63.67 31.60
CA SER A 63 -22.06 -63.57 32.96
C SER A 63 -22.81 -62.24 33.24
N SER A 64 -23.84 -62.31 34.10
CA SER A 64 -24.80 -61.28 34.63
C SER A 64 -24.20 -60.18 35.56
N ALA A 65 -24.84 -59.09 36.05
CA ALA A 65 -26.07 -58.23 35.84
C ALA A 65 -26.11 -57.21 37.05
N SER A 66 -27.01 -56.24 37.39
CA SER A 66 -28.14 -55.39 36.90
C SER A 66 -28.53 -54.43 38.10
N GLY A 67 -29.28 -53.31 38.09
CA GLY A 67 -30.11 -52.54 37.13
C GLY A 67 -30.92 -51.42 37.86
N TRP A 68 -32.01 -50.88 37.26
CA TRP A 68 -33.04 -49.92 37.78
C TRP A 68 -32.73 -48.38 37.94
N LEU A 69 -33.42 -47.58 37.09
CA LEU A 69 -34.20 -46.33 37.32
C LEU A 69 -33.71 -45.08 38.12
N GLN A 70 -33.82 -43.92 37.43
CA GLN A 70 -34.34 -42.59 37.85
C GLN A 70 -33.48 -41.52 38.58
N THR A 71 -33.62 -40.26 38.12
CA THR A 71 -33.40 -38.95 38.80
C THR A 71 -32.01 -38.57 39.37
N GLY A 72 -31.66 -37.28 39.32
CA GLY A 72 -30.81 -36.67 40.36
C GLY A 72 -29.73 -35.68 39.91
N ILE A 73 -30.03 -34.39 40.05
CA ILE A 73 -29.08 -33.25 40.06
C ILE A 73 -27.97 -33.45 41.13
N SER A 74 -26.68 -33.18 40.83
CA SER A 74 -25.79 -32.33 41.69
C SER A 74 -24.31 -32.30 41.25
N LEU A 75 -23.66 -31.19 41.61
CA LEU A 75 -22.25 -30.86 41.38
C LEU A 75 -21.29 -31.72 42.24
N TRP A 76 -20.04 -31.91 41.78
CA TRP A 76 -18.93 -31.08 42.27
C TRP A 76 -17.73 -31.05 41.32
N LEU A 77 -16.88 -30.03 41.48
CA LEU A 77 -15.64 -29.86 40.73
C LEU A 77 -14.49 -30.64 41.41
N ILE A 78 -13.42 -30.89 40.66
CA ILE A 78 -12.04 -30.66 41.13
C ILE A 78 -11.18 -30.41 39.89
N SER A 79 -10.31 -29.40 39.96
CA SER A 79 -9.34 -29.08 38.92
C SER A 79 -8.06 -29.92 39.07
N THR A 80 -7.41 -30.20 37.95
CA THR A 80 -5.97 -30.52 37.92
C THR A 80 -5.33 -29.61 36.89
N GLU A 81 -4.57 -28.64 37.39
CA GLU A 81 -3.88 -27.64 36.58
C GLU A 81 -2.69 -28.28 35.85
N LEU A 82 -2.46 -27.88 34.60
CA LEU A 82 -1.21 -28.08 33.88
C LEU A 82 -0.85 -26.74 33.22
N PRO A 83 0.35 -26.17 33.47
CA PRO A 83 0.72 -24.87 32.94
C PRO A 83 1.12 -24.98 31.45
N LEU A 84 0.23 -24.55 30.55
CA LEU A 84 0.55 -24.37 29.14
C LEU A 84 1.37 -23.08 28.93
N TYR A 85 2.69 -23.22 28.90
CA TYR A 85 3.59 -22.23 28.32
C TYR A 85 3.61 -22.40 26.78
N GLU A 86 2.75 -21.67 26.06
CA GLU A 86 2.77 -21.63 24.59
C GLU A 86 3.06 -20.21 24.08
N THR A 87 4.32 -19.94 23.75
CA THR A 87 4.78 -18.64 23.25
C THR A 87 4.51 -18.44 21.75
N CYS A 88 3.39 -17.77 21.44
CA CYS A 88 3.25 -16.76 20.36
C CYS A 88 3.41 -17.19 18.88
N CYS A 89 4.05 -18.32 18.53
CA CYS A 89 4.53 -18.59 17.17
C CYS A 89 4.08 -19.90 16.51
N CYS A 90 3.34 -20.78 17.21
CA CYS A 90 2.99 -22.13 16.73
C CYS A 90 1.49 -22.35 16.50
N HIS A 91 0.74 -21.29 16.14
CA HIS A 91 -0.70 -21.40 15.92
C HIS A 91 -1.06 -22.12 14.61
N VAL A 92 -1.32 -23.43 14.72
CA VAL A 92 -2.04 -24.20 13.70
C VAL A 92 -3.42 -23.58 13.53
N VAL A 93 -3.75 -23.14 12.31
CA VAL A 93 -5.02 -22.46 12.02
C VAL A 93 -6.17 -23.47 11.92
N LYS A 94 -6.57 -24.01 13.06
CA LYS A 94 -8.02 -24.10 13.31
C LYS A 94 -8.54 -22.67 13.21
N ARG A 95 -9.60 -22.47 12.42
CA ARG A 95 -10.39 -21.24 12.58
C ARG A 95 -10.83 -21.20 14.04
N LEU A 96 -10.41 -20.17 14.76
CA LEU A 96 -11.04 -19.80 16.01
C LEU A 96 -12.44 -19.27 15.66
N GLU A 97 -13.38 -20.20 15.53
CA GLU A 97 -14.81 -19.93 15.63
C GLU A 97 -15.07 -19.53 17.09
N VAL A 98 -14.68 -18.30 17.44
CA VAL A 98 -15.01 -17.66 18.72
C VAL A 98 -16.49 -17.30 18.68
N GLY A 99 -17.33 -18.33 18.72
CA GLY A 99 -18.76 -18.23 18.89
C GLY A 99 -19.06 -17.70 20.28
N VAL A 100 -19.01 -16.39 20.45
CA VAL A 100 -19.79 -15.71 21.49
C VAL A 100 -21.25 -15.88 21.08
N ASP A 101 -21.80 -17.03 21.45
CA ASP A 101 -23.10 -17.52 20.97
C ASP A 101 -24.24 -16.73 21.64
N GLU A 102 -24.38 -15.46 21.22
CA GLU A 102 -25.42 -14.49 21.60
C GLU A 102 -26.76 -14.95 21.03
N LYS A 103 -27.29 -16.02 21.63
CA LYS A 103 -28.50 -16.71 21.19
C LYS A 103 -29.67 -15.74 21.19
N VAL A 104 -30.22 -15.52 19.99
CA VAL A 104 -31.58 -15.00 19.78
C VAL A 104 -32.50 -15.74 20.74
N SER A 105 -33.15 -15.02 21.65
CA SER A 105 -33.92 -15.64 22.74
C SER A 105 -35.06 -16.51 22.21
N ASP A 106 -35.43 -17.54 22.97
CA ASP A 106 -36.57 -18.42 22.60
C ASP A 106 -37.87 -17.61 22.40
N GLU A 107 -38.04 -16.52 23.14
CA GLU A 107 -39.12 -15.54 22.96
C GLU A 107 -39.05 -14.85 21.59
N ALA A 108 -37.88 -14.33 21.19
CA ALA A 108 -37.67 -13.72 19.88
C ALA A 108 -37.81 -14.75 18.74
N ILE A 109 -37.37 -16.00 18.93
CA ILE A 109 -37.59 -17.10 17.97
C ILE A 109 -39.09 -17.39 17.82
N ALA A 110 -39.83 -17.52 18.93
CA ALA A 110 -41.27 -17.73 18.91
C ALA A 110 -42.00 -16.56 18.23
N LYS A 111 -41.60 -15.32 18.51
CA LYS A 111 -42.20 -14.13 17.90
C LYS A 111 -41.91 -14.01 16.40
N ARG A 112 -40.70 -14.41 15.95
CA ARG A 112 -40.36 -14.51 14.53
C ARG A 112 -41.19 -15.56 13.79
N ALA A 113 -41.60 -16.63 14.47
CA ALA A 113 -42.52 -17.61 13.89
C ALA A 113 -43.97 -17.07 13.82
N GLU A 114 -44.47 -16.50 14.92
CA GLU A 114 -45.80 -15.88 15.03
C GLU A 114 -46.01 -14.78 13.98
N GLN A 115 -45.07 -13.84 13.90
CA GLN A 115 -45.14 -12.61 13.10
C GLN A 115 -44.20 -12.67 11.88
N SER A 116 -44.03 -13.86 11.29
CA SER A 116 -43.04 -14.13 10.23
C SER A 116 -43.09 -13.20 9.02
N ASN A 117 -44.28 -12.77 8.57
CA ASN A 117 -44.42 -11.77 7.51
C ASN A 117 -43.94 -10.38 7.94
N LEU A 118 -44.18 -10.00 9.20
CA LEU A 118 -43.71 -8.73 9.73
C LEU A 118 -42.19 -8.73 9.92
N PHE A 119 -41.61 -9.82 10.42
CA PHE A 119 -40.15 -9.96 10.54
C PHE A 119 -39.46 -9.87 9.18
N ARG A 120 -40.05 -10.43 8.11
CA ARG A 120 -39.56 -10.25 6.73
C ARG A 120 -39.62 -8.80 6.26
N PHE A 121 -40.64 -8.03 6.66
CA PHE A 121 -40.77 -6.61 6.32
C PHE A 121 -39.77 -5.74 7.11
N ILE A 122 -39.56 -6.01 8.40
CA ILE A 122 -38.53 -5.36 9.21
C ILE A 122 -37.13 -5.62 8.61
N ASN A 123 -36.86 -6.87 8.19
CA ASN A 123 -35.59 -7.20 7.54
C ASN A 123 -35.42 -6.52 6.18
N ALA A 124 -36.51 -6.24 5.44
CA ALA A 124 -36.44 -5.45 4.22
C ALA A 124 -35.97 -4.00 4.48
N TYR A 125 -36.35 -3.41 5.62
CA TYR A 125 -35.80 -2.11 6.04
C TYR A 125 -34.34 -2.22 6.50
N ARG A 126 -33.94 -3.29 7.19
CA ARG A 126 -32.53 -3.59 7.55
C ARG A 126 -31.61 -3.78 6.33
N GLU A 127 -32.16 -4.31 5.23
CA GLU A 127 -31.41 -4.67 4.02
C GLU A 127 -31.46 -3.58 2.94
N TYR A 128 -32.58 -2.84 2.80
CA TYR A 128 -32.81 -1.89 1.70
C TYR A 128 -33.18 -0.46 2.13
N GLY A 129 -33.37 -0.18 3.44
CA GLY A 129 -33.76 1.15 3.94
C GLY A 129 -32.78 2.27 3.56
N HIS A 130 -31.48 1.95 3.56
CA HIS A 130 -30.39 2.83 3.14
C HIS A 130 -30.50 3.37 1.69
N LEU A 131 -31.27 2.70 0.82
CA LEU A 131 -31.53 3.16 -0.55
C LEU A 131 -32.51 4.35 -0.61
N ARG A 132 -33.30 4.56 0.45
CA ARG A 132 -34.32 5.62 0.61
C ARG A 132 -33.90 6.73 1.59
N ALA A 133 -32.80 6.54 2.32
CA ALA A 133 -32.34 7.44 3.38
C ALA A 133 -31.94 8.85 2.88
N ASP A 134 -32.14 9.87 3.74
CA ASP A 134 -31.80 11.29 3.51
C ASP A 134 -30.29 11.55 3.70
N LEU A 135 -29.47 10.86 2.90
CA LEU A 135 -28.01 10.85 3.06
C LEU A 135 -27.31 12.01 2.34
N ASN A 136 -27.92 12.62 1.32
CA ASN A 136 -27.20 13.52 0.42
C ASN A 136 -27.48 15.02 0.70
N PRO A 137 -26.50 15.79 1.21
CA PRO A 137 -26.68 17.21 1.54
C PRO A 137 -26.89 18.14 0.33
N LEU A 138 -26.86 17.61 -0.90
CA LEU A 138 -27.06 18.36 -2.16
C LEU A 138 -28.29 17.92 -2.96
N LYS A 139 -29.00 16.85 -2.57
CA LYS A 139 -30.15 16.28 -3.30
C LYS A 139 -31.09 15.52 -2.35
N GLU A 140 -32.38 15.86 -2.33
CA GLU A 140 -33.40 15.09 -1.60
C GLU A 140 -33.48 13.63 -2.11
N SER A 141 -33.70 12.69 -1.19
CA SER A 141 -33.73 11.25 -1.50
C SER A 141 -35.11 10.78 -2.01
N ALA A 142 -35.34 10.99 -3.30
CA ALA A 142 -36.61 10.65 -3.98
C ALA A 142 -36.65 9.22 -4.58
N CYS A 143 -35.94 8.24 -3.99
CA CYS A 143 -35.92 6.86 -4.51
C CYS A 143 -37.14 6.07 -4.02
N GLU A 144 -37.97 5.57 -4.94
CA GLU A 144 -38.83 4.43 -4.64
C GLU A 144 -37.95 3.18 -4.49
N VAL A 145 -38.28 2.34 -3.50
CA VAL A 145 -37.59 1.09 -3.19
C VAL A 145 -38.67 0.01 -3.08
N PRO A 146 -38.90 -0.82 -4.12
CA PRO A 146 -40.00 -1.78 -4.16
C PRO A 146 -40.04 -2.73 -2.97
N GLU A 147 -38.87 -3.11 -2.45
CA GLU A 147 -38.67 -4.00 -1.31
C GLU A 147 -39.26 -3.44 0.00
N LEU A 148 -39.50 -2.13 0.08
CA LEU A 148 -40.12 -1.48 1.24
C LEU A 148 -41.66 -1.38 1.13
N ASP A 149 -42.28 -2.04 0.15
CA ASP A 149 -43.75 -2.13 0.02
C ASP A 149 -44.32 -3.25 0.93
N PRO A 150 -45.10 -2.93 1.98
CA PRO A 150 -45.67 -3.93 2.90
C PRO A 150 -46.58 -4.96 2.22
N ARG A 151 -47.12 -4.65 1.03
CA ARG A 151 -47.99 -5.55 0.27
C ARG A 151 -47.24 -6.78 -0.23
N LEU A 152 -45.93 -6.69 -0.47
CA LEU A 152 -45.08 -7.84 -0.85
C LEU A 152 -44.96 -8.89 0.27
N TYR A 153 -45.22 -8.47 1.50
CA TYR A 153 -45.17 -9.30 2.71
C TYR A 153 -46.57 -9.73 3.17
N GLY A 154 -47.62 -9.38 2.42
CA GLY A 154 -49.01 -9.70 2.76
C GLY A 154 -49.56 -8.93 3.97
N LEU A 155 -48.87 -7.85 4.39
CA LEU A 155 -49.34 -6.95 5.44
C LEU A 155 -50.47 -6.07 4.89
N LYS A 156 -51.39 -5.65 5.77
CA LYS A 156 -52.62 -4.95 5.41
C LYS A 156 -52.71 -3.59 6.10
N ALA A 157 -53.03 -2.57 5.32
CA ALA A 157 -53.34 -1.22 5.82
C ALA A 157 -54.42 -1.26 6.93
N GLY A 158 -54.26 -0.43 7.96
CA GLY A 158 -55.13 -0.34 9.13
C GLY A 158 -55.20 -1.60 10.01
N SER A 159 -54.37 -2.61 9.76
CA SER A 159 -54.24 -3.78 10.64
C SER A 159 -53.14 -3.55 11.66
N THR A 160 -53.33 -4.07 12.89
CA THR A 160 -52.33 -3.98 13.95
C THR A 160 -51.37 -5.17 13.93
N TYR A 161 -50.12 -4.89 14.26
CA TYR A 161 -48.99 -5.80 14.25
C TYR A 161 -48.14 -5.60 15.49
N ASP A 162 -47.63 -6.69 16.06
CA ASP A 162 -46.78 -6.66 17.26
C ASP A 162 -45.31 -6.86 16.87
N ALA A 163 -44.53 -5.77 16.98
CA ALA A 163 -43.11 -5.74 16.68
C ALA A 163 -42.21 -5.82 17.93
N GLN A 164 -42.78 -5.97 19.13
CA GLN A 164 -42.02 -6.18 20.35
C GLN A 164 -41.18 -7.47 20.24
N GLY A 165 -39.88 -7.38 20.55
CA GLY A 165 -38.94 -8.49 20.37
C GLY A 165 -38.50 -8.74 18.91
N LEU A 166 -38.97 -7.96 17.94
CA LEU A 166 -38.54 -8.00 16.54
C LEU A 166 -37.81 -6.73 16.09
N LEU A 167 -38.16 -5.59 16.68
CA LEU A 167 -37.57 -4.27 16.43
C LEU A 167 -37.21 -3.62 17.78
N ALA A 168 -35.95 -3.22 17.97
CA ALA A 168 -35.48 -2.63 19.22
C ALA A 168 -36.12 -1.25 19.47
N GLY A 169 -36.36 -0.95 20.76
CA GLY A 169 -37.12 0.22 21.21
C GLY A 169 -38.65 0.11 21.05
N CYS A 170 -39.16 -0.78 20.20
CA CYS A 170 -40.59 -0.95 19.93
C CYS A 170 -41.32 -1.66 21.09
N LYS A 171 -42.54 -1.20 21.44
CA LYS A 171 -43.31 -1.72 22.58
C LYS A 171 -44.80 -1.83 22.25
N GLY A 172 -45.36 -3.03 22.42
CA GLY A 172 -46.76 -3.32 22.10
C GLY A 172 -47.08 -3.33 20.60
N SER A 173 -48.37 -3.39 20.29
CA SER A 173 -48.88 -3.46 18.92
C SER A 173 -49.14 -2.08 18.32
N HIS A 174 -48.66 -1.88 17.09
CA HIS A 174 -48.85 -0.67 16.28
C HIS A 174 -49.71 -0.99 15.05
N THR A 175 -50.37 0.01 14.47
CA THR A 175 -50.89 -0.10 13.10
C THR A 175 -49.73 -0.23 12.10
N LEU A 176 -50.01 -0.78 10.91
CA LEU A 176 -49.02 -0.86 9.84
C LEU A 176 -48.45 0.52 9.50
N GLU A 177 -49.29 1.54 9.47
CA GLU A 177 -48.95 2.92 9.14
C GLU A 177 -48.02 3.57 10.18
N GLU A 178 -48.26 3.32 11.47
CA GLU A 178 -47.35 3.76 12.55
C GLU A 178 -46.00 3.02 12.48
N LEU A 179 -46.02 1.71 12.25
CA LEU A 179 -44.82 0.88 12.20
C LEU A 179 -43.96 1.18 10.96
N GLU A 180 -44.59 1.48 9.83
CA GLU A 180 -43.91 2.08 8.66
C GLU A 180 -43.26 3.43 8.99
N GLY A 181 -43.86 4.23 9.89
CA GLY A 181 -43.27 5.46 10.42
C GLY A 181 -41.98 5.18 11.19
N ILE A 182 -42.05 4.29 12.19
CA ILE A 182 -40.91 3.90 13.04
C ILE A 182 -39.77 3.29 12.20
N LEU A 183 -40.10 2.46 11.19
CA LEU A 183 -39.11 1.85 10.29
C LEU A 183 -38.47 2.89 9.34
N ARG A 184 -39.22 3.90 8.88
CA ARG A 184 -38.65 5.02 8.11
C ARG A 184 -37.77 5.92 8.99
N GLU A 185 -38.16 6.18 10.22
CA GLU A 185 -37.34 6.95 11.18
C GLU A 185 -36.01 6.26 11.47
N LYS A 186 -36.02 4.94 11.76
CA LYS A 186 -34.81 4.17 12.06
C LYS A 186 -33.88 4.02 10.84
N TYR A 187 -34.38 3.65 9.66
CA TYR A 187 -33.52 3.26 8.52
C TYR A 187 -33.52 4.21 7.30
N CYS A 188 -34.46 5.15 7.21
CA CYS A 188 -34.59 6.10 6.09
C CYS A 188 -34.31 7.55 6.53
N GLY A 189 -33.75 7.76 7.72
CA GLY A 189 -33.34 9.07 8.21
C GLY A 189 -32.03 9.56 7.59
N ARG A 190 -31.33 10.44 8.32
CA ARG A 190 -30.03 11.01 7.92
C ARG A 190 -28.80 10.16 8.26
N ILE A 191 -29.04 9.04 8.93
CA ILE A 191 -28.10 7.94 9.11
C ILE A 191 -28.76 6.67 8.59
N ALA A 192 -27.98 5.81 7.96
CA ALA A 192 -28.39 4.50 7.47
C ALA A 192 -27.21 3.53 7.57
N ALA A 193 -27.45 2.23 7.41
CA ALA A 193 -26.38 1.25 7.39
C ALA A 193 -26.66 0.09 6.43
N GLU A 194 -25.59 -0.52 5.93
CA GLU A 194 -25.61 -1.79 5.21
C GLU A 194 -24.86 -2.84 6.04
N PHE A 195 -25.63 -3.80 6.60
CA PHE A 195 -25.09 -4.84 7.49
C PHE A 195 -25.78 -6.21 7.33
N ALA A 196 -26.83 -6.33 6.51
CA ALA A 196 -27.55 -7.58 6.31
C ALA A 196 -26.67 -8.73 5.74
N TYR A 197 -25.56 -8.39 5.07
CA TYR A 197 -24.58 -9.34 4.51
C TYR A 197 -23.42 -9.71 5.46
N LEU A 198 -23.39 -9.21 6.71
CA LEU A 198 -22.39 -9.64 7.71
C LEU A 198 -22.49 -11.16 7.91
N PRO A 199 -21.36 -11.88 8.10
CA PRO A 199 -21.34 -13.33 7.98
C PRO A 199 -22.03 -14.05 9.15
N THR A 200 -21.76 -13.64 10.40
CA THR A 200 -22.33 -14.31 11.59
C THR A 200 -23.76 -13.84 11.90
N LEU A 201 -24.48 -14.59 12.71
CA LEU A 201 -25.78 -14.14 13.23
C LEU A 201 -25.61 -13.07 14.30
N GLU A 202 -24.64 -13.24 15.22
CA GLU A 202 -24.33 -12.28 16.28
C GLU A 202 -24.10 -10.87 15.72
N GLU A 203 -23.24 -10.73 14.71
CA GLU A 203 -22.98 -9.43 14.06
C GLU A 203 -24.27 -8.78 13.54
N ARG A 204 -25.14 -9.54 12.86
CA ARG A 204 -26.38 -9.02 12.26
C ARG A 204 -27.40 -8.62 13.32
N GLU A 205 -27.57 -9.41 14.38
CA GLU A 205 -28.52 -9.16 15.46
C GLU A 205 -28.06 -8.01 16.36
N TRP A 206 -26.76 -7.97 16.71
CA TRP A 206 -26.17 -6.86 17.46
C TRP A 206 -26.24 -5.56 16.67
N PHE A 207 -25.85 -5.57 15.39
CA PHE A 207 -25.84 -4.35 14.58
C PHE A 207 -27.26 -3.83 14.34
N ALA A 208 -28.22 -4.73 14.12
CA ALA A 208 -29.66 -4.41 14.12
C ALA A 208 -30.06 -3.68 15.41
N ALA A 209 -29.87 -4.32 16.57
CA ALA A 209 -30.30 -3.75 17.86
C ALA A 209 -29.61 -2.42 18.21
N ALA A 210 -28.29 -2.32 17.96
CA ALA A 210 -27.50 -1.12 18.22
C ALA A 210 -27.91 0.04 17.30
N PHE A 211 -28.01 -0.19 15.99
CA PHE A 211 -28.44 0.81 15.01
C PHE A 211 -29.90 1.25 15.25
N GLU A 212 -30.80 0.30 15.54
CA GLU A 212 -32.20 0.59 15.85
C GLU A 212 -32.39 1.43 17.12
N SER A 213 -31.45 1.39 18.06
CA SER A 213 -31.49 2.17 19.30
C SER A 213 -30.85 3.57 19.16
N LEU A 214 -30.16 3.86 18.05
CA LEU A 214 -29.54 5.17 17.83
C LEU A 214 -30.52 6.36 17.86
N PRO A 215 -31.80 6.29 17.43
CA PRO A 215 -32.73 7.41 17.57
C PRO A 215 -32.99 7.81 19.03
N ASP A 216 -33.01 6.85 19.95
CA ASP A 216 -33.29 7.05 21.38
C ASP A 216 -32.12 7.75 22.12
N GLU A 217 -30.91 7.72 21.55
CA GLU A 217 -29.74 8.42 22.07
C GLU A 217 -29.84 9.94 21.87
N SER A 218 -29.56 10.74 22.90
CA SER A 218 -29.47 12.21 22.78
C SER A 218 -28.10 12.72 23.21
N LEU A 219 -27.54 13.65 22.42
CA LEU A 219 -26.36 14.43 22.82
C LEU A 219 -26.79 15.48 23.85
N SER A 220 -26.02 15.59 24.92
CA SER A 220 -26.17 16.66 25.91
C SER A 220 -25.92 18.03 25.29
N ASN A 221 -26.41 19.08 25.97
CA ASN A 221 -26.18 20.45 25.55
C ASN A 221 -24.69 20.82 25.50
N GLU A 222 -23.85 20.22 26.35
CA GLU A 222 -22.41 20.46 26.31
C GLU A 222 -21.76 19.83 25.07
N GLU A 223 -22.11 18.59 24.72
CA GLU A 223 -21.63 17.94 23.49
C GLU A 223 -22.07 18.70 22.24
N LYS A 224 -23.33 19.15 22.19
CA LYS A 224 -23.85 20.02 21.12
C LYS A 224 -23.01 21.29 20.95
N LEU A 225 -22.69 21.97 22.04
CA LEU A 225 -21.88 23.19 22.03
C LEU A 225 -20.42 22.92 21.65
N ARG A 226 -19.80 21.88 22.23
CA ARG A 226 -18.42 21.44 21.93
C ARG A 226 -18.25 21.13 20.44
N LEU A 227 -19.23 20.46 19.85
CA LEU A 227 -19.32 20.13 18.42
C LEU A 227 -19.41 21.40 17.54
N ALA A 228 -20.26 22.37 17.91
CA ALA A 228 -20.35 23.65 17.22
C ALA A 228 -19.03 24.46 17.29
N VAL A 229 -18.37 24.51 18.45
CA VAL A 229 -17.08 25.18 18.63
C VAL A 229 -15.99 24.54 17.76
N GLY A 230 -15.91 23.21 17.70
CA GLY A 230 -14.95 22.50 16.84
C GLY A 230 -15.14 22.82 15.35
N MET A 231 -16.39 22.80 14.88
CA MET A 231 -16.73 23.15 13.51
C MET A 231 -16.46 24.65 13.19
N LEU A 232 -16.78 25.56 14.12
CA LEU A 232 -16.43 26.99 14.01
C LEU A 232 -14.92 27.22 13.93
N HIS A 233 -14.13 26.51 14.75
CA HIS A 233 -12.68 26.58 14.71
C HIS A 233 -12.09 26.09 13.39
N SER A 234 -12.72 25.09 12.76
CA SER A 234 -12.37 24.60 11.41
C SER A 234 -12.68 25.64 10.34
N GLN A 235 -13.90 26.18 10.33
CA GLN A 235 -14.34 27.21 9.37
C GLN A 235 -13.50 28.50 9.48
N ALA A 236 -13.27 29.00 10.70
CA ALA A 236 -12.44 30.18 10.94
C ALA A 236 -10.98 29.96 10.52
N PHE A 237 -10.46 28.74 10.66
CA PHE A 237 -9.12 28.38 10.21
C PHE A 237 -9.00 28.42 8.67
N ASP A 238 -9.92 27.78 7.95
CA ASP A 238 -9.93 27.83 6.48
C ASP A 238 -10.12 29.27 5.93
N GLN A 239 -10.96 30.09 6.59
CA GLN A 239 -11.14 31.52 6.27
C GLN A 239 -9.85 32.34 6.54
N PHE A 240 -9.14 32.06 7.62
CA PHE A 240 -7.83 32.67 7.91
C PHE A 240 -6.80 32.34 6.82
N LEU A 241 -6.74 31.06 6.42
CA LEU A 241 -5.85 30.61 5.34
C LEU A 241 -6.21 31.26 4.00
N ALA A 242 -7.49 31.29 3.63
CA ALA A 242 -7.97 31.97 2.43
C ALA A 242 -7.59 33.46 2.42
N THR A 243 -7.57 34.11 3.59
CA THR A 243 -7.23 35.53 3.72
C THR A 243 -5.72 35.79 3.62
N LYS A 244 -4.89 34.99 4.32
CA LYS A 244 -3.44 35.22 4.46
C LYS A 244 -2.58 34.53 3.41
N PHE A 245 -3.02 33.38 2.90
CA PHE A 245 -2.27 32.51 1.99
C PHE A 245 -3.06 32.27 0.70
N GLN A 246 -3.57 33.33 0.10
CA GLN A 246 -4.46 33.32 -1.09
C GLN A 246 -3.96 32.47 -2.27
N SER A 247 -2.64 32.36 -2.44
CA SER A 247 -1.99 31.59 -3.52
C SER A 247 -1.64 30.14 -3.14
N VAL A 248 -1.94 29.69 -1.92
CA VAL A 248 -1.56 28.36 -1.40
C VAL A 248 -2.75 27.41 -1.46
N LYS A 249 -2.54 26.26 -2.10
CA LYS A 249 -3.47 25.14 -2.12
C LYS A 249 -3.44 24.45 -0.75
N ARG A 250 -4.59 24.41 -0.06
CA ARG A 250 -4.73 23.89 1.31
C ARG A 250 -5.56 22.62 1.42
N TYR A 251 -6.45 22.38 0.45
CA TYR A 251 -7.40 21.25 0.43
C TYR A 251 -8.32 21.23 1.66
N GLY A 252 -8.92 22.38 1.97
CA GLY A 252 -9.68 22.65 3.21
C GLY A 252 -10.87 21.73 3.48
N ALA A 253 -11.42 21.84 4.69
CA ALA A 253 -12.55 21.04 5.17
C ALA A 253 -13.93 21.68 4.90
N GLU A 254 -13.98 22.82 4.22
CA GLU A 254 -15.21 23.58 3.95
C GLU A 254 -16.23 22.76 3.14
N GLY A 255 -17.37 22.42 3.76
CA GLY A 255 -18.39 21.49 3.24
C GLY A 255 -18.33 20.07 3.84
N ALA A 256 -17.42 19.82 4.78
CA ALA A 256 -17.18 18.54 5.45
C ALA A 256 -16.78 18.73 6.94
N GLU A 257 -17.05 19.89 7.54
CA GLU A 257 -16.56 20.29 8.87
C GLU A 257 -16.98 19.33 9.98
N THR A 258 -18.11 18.62 9.83
CA THR A 258 -18.59 17.58 10.74
C THR A 258 -17.60 16.44 10.98
N MET A 259 -16.62 16.23 10.10
CA MET A 259 -15.53 15.29 10.35
C MET A 259 -14.77 15.59 11.66
N THR A 260 -14.68 16.85 12.11
CA THR A 260 -14.03 17.17 13.40
C THR A 260 -14.80 16.62 14.59
N GLY A 261 -16.13 16.51 14.47
CA GLY A 261 -16.98 15.81 15.42
C GLY A 261 -16.67 14.32 15.44
N PHE A 262 -16.65 13.68 14.27
CA PHE A 262 -16.30 12.26 14.12
C PHE A 262 -14.94 11.92 14.75
N PHE A 263 -13.88 12.70 14.47
CA PHE A 263 -12.55 12.44 15.03
C PHE A 263 -12.50 12.63 16.54
N THR A 264 -13.07 13.72 17.06
CA THR A 264 -13.08 14.01 18.51
C THR A 264 -13.86 12.93 19.27
N GLU A 265 -15.01 12.52 18.73
CA GLU A 265 -15.84 11.46 19.32
C GLU A 265 -15.16 10.08 19.24
N THR A 266 -14.49 9.77 18.12
CA THR A 266 -13.73 8.52 17.97
C THR A 266 -12.63 8.44 19.02
N PHE A 267 -11.86 9.51 19.22
CA PHE A 267 -10.82 9.54 20.27
C PHE A 267 -11.42 9.46 21.68
N ARG A 268 -12.61 10.05 21.91
CA ARG A 268 -13.36 9.94 23.17
C ARG A 268 -13.74 8.48 23.48
N GLN A 269 -14.42 7.81 22.55
CA GLN A 269 -14.84 6.42 22.72
C GLN A 269 -13.64 5.47 22.87
N LEU A 270 -12.56 5.68 22.11
CA LEU A 270 -11.33 4.87 22.22
C LEU A 270 -10.66 5.05 23.60
N ALA A 271 -10.51 6.28 24.09
CA ALA A 271 -9.97 6.54 25.42
C ALA A 271 -10.89 5.96 26.52
N GLU A 272 -12.21 6.06 26.38
CA GLU A 272 -13.18 5.51 27.33
C GLU A 272 -13.11 3.97 27.41
N ASP A 273 -12.89 3.29 26.29
CA ASP A 273 -12.59 1.85 26.22
C ASP A 273 -11.16 1.47 26.66
N ASN A 274 -10.33 2.44 27.07
CA ASN A 274 -8.94 2.29 27.52
C ASN A 274 -7.95 1.88 26.41
N VAL A 275 -8.25 2.25 25.16
CA VAL A 275 -7.28 2.19 24.05
C VAL A 275 -6.16 3.18 24.33
N GLU A 276 -4.92 2.71 24.44
CA GLU A 276 -3.76 3.55 24.72
C GLU A 276 -3.35 4.41 23.52
N GLN A 277 -3.48 3.88 22.28
CA GLN A 277 -2.89 4.49 21.08
C GLN A 277 -3.77 4.37 19.81
N CYS A 278 -3.75 5.42 18.98
CA CYS A 278 -4.44 5.47 17.69
C CYS A 278 -3.48 5.90 16.57
N ILE A 279 -3.40 5.10 15.49
CA ILE A 279 -2.51 5.31 14.35
C ILE A 279 -3.34 5.69 13.12
N ILE A 280 -3.11 6.91 12.60
CA ILE A 280 -3.93 7.52 11.56
C ILE A 280 -3.23 7.49 10.19
N ALA A 281 -3.90 6.89 9.20
CA ALA A 281 -3.67 7.14 7.78
C ALA A 281 -4.67 8.18 7.26
N MET A 282 -4.20 9.20 6.53
CA MET A 282 -5.09 10.24 6.00
C MET A 282 -4.56 10.84 4.69
N ALA A 283 -5.49 11.11 3.76
CA ALA A 283 -5.21 11.86 2.55
C ALA A 283 -5.06 13.39 2.81
N HIS A 284 -5.30 14.23 1.79
CA HIS A 284 -5.14 15.69 1.87
C HIS A 284 -6.37 16.43 2.45
N ARG A 285 -7.59 15.89 2.28
CA ARG A 285 -8.85 16.62 2.51
C ARG A 285 -9.05 16.96 3.98
N GLY A 286 -8.98 18.25 4.32
CA GLY A 286 -9.16 18.74 5.70
C GLY A 286 -8.05 18.33 6.67
N ARG A 287 -6.94 17.74 6.21
CA ARG A 287 -5.84 17.25 7.06
C ARG A 287 -5.28 18.36 7.95
N LEU A 288 -5.19 19.57 7.41
CA LEU A 288 -4.69 20.76 8.12
C LEU A 288 -5.62 21.19 9.27
N ASN A 289 -6.93 21.02 9.08
CA ASN A 289 -7.97 21.27 10.07
C ASN A 289 -7.90 20.21 11.20
N LEU A 290 -7.72 18.93 10.86
CA LEU A 290 -7.53 17.88 11.86
C LEU A 290 -6.24 18.12 12.68
N LEU A 291 -5.12 18.42 12.01
CA LEU A 291 -3.83 18.71 12.63
C LEU A 291 -3.88 19.89 13.61
N THR A 292 -4.45 21.04 13.21
CA THR A 292 -4.45 22.28 14.02
C THR A 292 -5.70 22.49 14.88
N GLY A 293 -6.72 21.66 14.69
CA GLY A 293 -8.00 21.70 15.41
C GLY A 293 -8.13 20.64 16.50
N VAL A 294 -7.61 19.42 16.27
CA VAL A 294 -7.73 18.29 17.21
C VAL A 294 -6.36 17.77 17.63
N LEU A 295 -5.45 17.50 16.69
CA LEU A 295 -4.12 16.93 16.97
C LEU A 295 -3.08 17.99 17.39
N GLN A 296 -3.53 19.17 17.82
CA GLN A 296 -2.76 20.26 18.45
C GLN A 296 -1.45 20.70 17.75
N LEU A 297 -1.27 20.44 16.45
CA LEU A 297 -0.10 20.88 15.69
C LEU A 297 0.00 22.42 15.74
N PRO A 298 1.12 23.01 16.21
CA PRO A 298 1.24 24.46 16.31
C PRO A 298 1.10 25.14 14.93
N PRO A 299 0.11 26.04 14.72
CA PRO A 299 -0.14 26.62 13.40
C PRO A 299 1.06 27.35 12.79
N VAL A 300 1.99 27.84 13.63
CA VAL A 300 3.25 28.48 13.19
C VAL A 300 4.11 27.56 12.31
N VAL A 301 4.19 26.26 12.61
CA VAL A 301 4.93 25.26 11.81
C VAL A 301 4.31 25.13 10.42
N MET A 302 2.99 25.07 10.36
CA MET A 302 2.25 25.00 9.10
C MET A 302 2.40 26.29 8.29
N PHE A 303 2.32 27.45 8.94
CA PHE A 303 2.51 28.76 8.30
C PHE A 303 3.95 28.97 7.78
N GLN A 304 4.98 28.41 8.43
CA GLN A 304 6.33 28.34 7.88
C GLN A 304 6.36 27.55 6.57
N LYS A 305 5.76 26.35 6.56
CA LYS A 305 5.68 25.53 5.34
C LYS A 305 4.89 26.21 4.23
N MET A 306 3.84 26.98 4.56
CA MET A 306 3.10 27.82 3.61
C MET A 306 3.90 29.00 3.05
N LYS A 307 4.91 29.51 3.79
CA LYS A 307 5.90 30.46 3.25
C LYS A 307 6.99 29.79 2.39
N GLY A 308 7.01 28.46 2.28
CA GLY A 308 8.07 27.71 1.61
C GLY A 308 9.34 27.53 2.45
N LEU A 309 9.25 27.67 3.78
CA LEU A 309 10.34 27.38 4.71
C LEU A 309 10.38 25.89 5.07
N SER A 310 11.51 25.44 5.62
CA SER A 310 11.71 24.08 6.11
C SER A 310 10.83 23.78 7.33
N GLU A 311 10.28 22.58 7.38
CA GLU A 311 9.63 21.97 8.54
C GLU A 311 10.62 21.31 9.52
N PHE A 312 11.91 21.25 9.14
CA PHE A 312 13.00 20.67 9.94
C PHE A 312 14.12 21.69 10.21
N PRO A 313 14.92 21.50 11.29
CA PRO A 313 16.11 22.30 11.56
C PRO A 313 17.13 22.29 10.39
N PRO A 314 17.86 23.40 10.15
CA PRO A 314 18.78 23.53 9.02
C PRO A 314 20.02 22.62 9.08
N GLU A 315 20.37 22.11 10.26
CA GLU A 315 21.52 21.23 10.50
C GLU A 315 21.28 19.75 10.12
N ILE A 316 20.04 19.35 9.86
CA ILE A 316 19.69 17.94 9.57
C ILE A 316 19.58 17.71 8.06
N LYS A 317 20.30 16.72 7.52
CA LYS A 317 20.22 16.33 6.10
C LYS A 317 18.80 15.85 5.78
N ASN A 318 18.06 16.62 4.97
CA ASN A 318 16.67 16.34 4.56
C ASN A 318 16.32 17.01 3.22
N SER A 319 15.16 16.67 2.64
CA SER A 319 14.50 17.39 1.54
C SER A 319 13.19 18.07 1.95
N GLY A 320 12.59 17.65 3.07
CA GLY A 320 11.20 17.95 3.41
C GLY A 320 10.20 17.35 2.41
N ASP A 321 8.92 17.68 2.57
CA ASP A 321 7.85 17.30 1.64
C ASP A 321 6.91 18.49 1.34
N VAL A 322 5.64 18.27 1.02
CA VAL A 322 4.62 19.32 0.84
C VAL A 322 3.68 19.45 2.04
N LEU A 323 3.07 20.63 2.16
CA LEU A 323 2.11 21.02 3.21
C LEU A 323 1.08 19.92 3.57
N SER A 324 0.51 19.25 2.57
CA SER A 324 -0.53 18.24 2.76
C SER A 324 -0.04 16.89 3.28
N HIS A 325 1.27 16.73 3.53
CA HIS A 325 1.87 15.51 4.09
C HIS A 325 2.40 15.70 5.52
N LEU A 326 2.33 16.92 6.08
CA LEU A 326 2.71 17.21 7.48
C LEU A 326 1.99 16.28 8.47
N THR A 327 2.63 16.00 9.60
CA THR A 327 2.17 15.05 10.62
C THR A 327 2.08 15.70 11.99
N ASN A 328 1.53 14.96 12.96
CA ASN A 328 1.88 15.17 14.37
C ASN A 328 1.84 13.83 15.13
N SER A 329 2.51 13.76 16.28
CA SER A 329 2.43 12.66 17.23
C SER A 329 2.36 13.26 18.63
N LEU A 330 1.29 12.98 19.36
CA LEU A 330 1.05 13.57 20.69
C LEU A 330 0.26 12.64 21.59
N ASP A 331 0.49 12.79 22.89
CA ASP A 331 -0.45 12.33 23.91
C ASP A 331 -1.59 13.35 23.97
N LEU A 332 -2.82 12.89 23.71
CA LEU A 332 -4.02 13.73 23.64
C LEU A 332 -4.84 13.49 24.91
N GLU A 333 -5.05 14.51 25.72
CA GLU A 333 -5.91 14.44 26.92
C GLU A 333 -7.39 14.44 26.50
N VAL A 334 -8.17 13.48 27.01
CA VAL A 334 -9.53 13.19 26.55
C VAL A 334 -10.46 12.94 27.74
N GLY A 335 -11.08 14.00 28.23
CA GLY A 335 -11.92 13.97 29.43
C GLY A 335 -11.11 14.11 30.72
N GLU A 336 -11.59 13.55 31.83
CA GLU A 336 -10.89 13.57 33.12
C GLU A 336 -9.97 12.35 33.27
N ASN A 337 -8.67 12.60 33.45
CA ASN A 337 -7.64 11.58 33.76
C ASN A 337 -7.51 10.43 32.74
N LYS A 338 -7.91 10.64 31.48
CA LYS A 338 -7.66 9.72 30.37
C LYS A 338 -6.91 10.43 29.24
N SER A 339 -5.96 9.73 28.64
CA SER A 339 -5.22 10.18 27.47
C SER A 339 -5.11 9.08 26.41
N LEU A 340 -4.92 9.50 25.16
CA LEU A 340 -4.77 8.64 23.98
C LEU A 340 -3.56 9.12 23.17
N HIS A 341 -2.57 8.25 22.93
CA HIS A 341 -1.45 8.59 22.05
C HIS A 341 -1.91 8.56 20.59
N VAL A 342 -2.00 9.72 19.94
CA VAL A 342 -2.41 9.81 18.53
C VAL A 342 -1.21 10.13 17.65
N THR A 343 -0.95 9.29 16.65
CA THR A 343 0.10 9.53 15.66
C THR A 343 -0.47 9.50 14.25
N MET A 344 -0.20 10.53 13.46
CA MET A 344 -0.58 10.59 12.04
C MET A 344 0.64 10.27 11.17
N LEU A 345 0.54 9.24 10.32
CA LEU A 345 1.63 8.89 9.41
C LEU A 345 1.83 9.97 8.33
N PRO A 346 3.08 10.19 7.89
CA PRO A 346 3.34 10.88 6.65
C PRO A 346 2.96 9.98 5.46
N ASN A 347 2.61 10.59 4.35
CA ASN A 347 2.17 9.90 3.15
C ASN A 347 2.61 10.66 1.91
N PRO A 348 2.80 10.00 0.75
CA PRO A 348 2.93 10.67 -0.53
C PRO A 348 1.57 11.20 -1.01
N SER A 349 1.57 11.91 -2.14
CA SER A 349 0.33 12.29 -2.84
C SER A 349 -0.32 11.13 -3.61
N HIS A 350 0.33 9.96 -3.65
CA HIS A 350 -0.27 8.71 -4.14
C HIS A 350 -1.29 8.26 -3.10
N LEU A 351 -2.57 8.35 -3.45
CA LEU A 351 -3.68 8.17 -2.50
C LEU A 351 -3.79 6.71 -2.07
N GLU A 352 -4.28 6.50 -0.86
CA GLU A 352 -4.46 5.20 -0.19
C GLU A 352 -3.18 4.36 0.06
N ALA A 353 -2.03 4.68 -0.56
CA ALA A 353 -0.78 3.94 -0.38
C ALA A 353 -0.20 3.96 1.06
N VAL A 354 -0.66 4.88 1.92
CA VAL A 354 -0.28 4.92 3.35
C VAL A 354 -1.08 3.94 4.22
N ASN A 355 -2.22 3.42 3.73
CA ASN A 355 -3.12 2.59 4.51
C ASN A 355 -2.49 1.25 4.95
N PRO A 356 -1.81 0.47 4.10
CA PRO A 356 -1.08 -0.72 4.56
C PRO A 356 0.10 -0.36 5.48
N VAL A 357 0.74 0.80 5.29
CA VAL A 357 1.81 1.30 6.16
C VAL A 357 1.29 1.58 7.58
N ALA A 358 0.06 2.10 7.70
CA ALA A 358 -0.61 2.29 8.98
C ALA A 358 -0.98 0.96 9.66
N CYS A 359 -1.46 -0.03 8.90
CA CYS A 359 -1.68 -1.39 9.43
C CYS A 359 -0.38 -2.02 9.93
N GLY A 360 0.72 -1.92 9.17
CA GLY A 360 2.03 -2.41 9.55
C GLY A 360 2.59 -1.76 10.81
N LYS A 361 2.51 -0.42 10.91
CA LYS A 361 2.89 0.32 12.13
C LYS A 361 2.01 -0.05 13.33
N THR A 362 0.71 -0.30 13.10
CA THR A 362 -0.23 -0.78 14.12
C THR A 362 0.19 -2.14 14.65
N ARG A 363 0.35 -3.14 13.78
CA ARG A 363 0.83 -4.49 14.13
C ARG A 363 2.16 -4.46 14.90
N ALA A 364 3.08 -3.59 14.50
CA ALA A 364 4.36 -3.44 15.19
C ALA A 364 4.23 -2.76 16.56
N ARG A 365 3.37 -1.76 16.72
CA ARG A 365 3.08 -1.14 18.03
C ARG A 365 2.33 -2.10 18.96
N GLN A 366 1.47 -2.96 18.42
CA GLN A 366 0.85 -4.07 19.16
C GLN A 366 1.89 -5.04 19.74
N ARG A 367 2.92 -5.40 18.96
CA ARG A 367 4.08 -6.15 19.46
C ARG A 367 4.84 -5.39 20.53
N SER A 368 5.12 -4.10 20.32
CA SER A 368 5.85 -3.25 21.29
C SER A 368 5.13 -3.08 22.64
N LEU A 369 3.80 -3.28 22.69
CA LEU A 369 3.00 -3.24 23.93
C LEU A 369 2.61 -4.62 24.47
N GLY A 370 3.03 -5.72 23.81
CA GLY A 370 2.73 -7.09 24.24
C GLY A 370 1.24 -7.44 24.19
N GLU A 371 0.53 -7.06 23.12
CA GLU A 371 -0.93 -7.25 23.02
C GLU A 371 -1.41 -8.11 21.85
N GLY A 372 -2.68 -8.55 21.94
CA GLY A 372 -3.30 -9.47 20.99
C GLY A 372 -2.46 -10.74 20.84
N HIS A 373 -2.11 -11.08 19.60
CA HIS A 373 -1.23 -12.24 19.30
C HIS A 373 0.16 -12.17 19.95
N PHE A 374 0.59 -11.00 20.44
CA PHE A 374 1.89 -10.81 21.09
C PHE A 374 1.80 -10.78 22.62
N SER A 375 0.63 -11.10 23.19
CA SER A 375 0.43 -11.17 24.64
C SER A 375 0.68 -12.57 25.21
N SER A 376 0.95 -12.62 26.52
CA SER A 376 0.89 -13.86 27.31
C SER A 376 -0.55 -14.23 27.69
N GLU A 377 -1.46 -13.26 27.71
CA GLU A 377 -2.83 -13.45 28.20
C GLU A 377 -3.72 -14.12 27.16
N PRO A 378 -4.28 -15.32 27.40
CA PRO A 378 -5.10 -16.04 26.41
C PRO A 378 -6.42 -15.35 26.03
N SER A 379 -6.80 -14.30 26.77
CA SER A 379 -7.98 -13.46 26.52
C SER A 379 -7.67 -12.19 25.71
N ALA A 380 -6.39 -11.86 25.49
CA ALA A 380 -5.99 -10.66 24.75
C ALA A 380 -6.40 -10.78 23.27
N ARG A 381 -6.94 -9.70 22.71
CA ARG A 381 -7.37 -9.64 21.31
C ARG A 381 -6.61 -8.55 20.58
N PRO A 382 -6.32 -8.71 19.27
CA PRO A 382 -5.70 -7.65 18.48
C PRO A 382 -6.41 -6.31 18.66
N GLY A 383 -5.62 -5.26 18.86
CA GLY A 383 -6.09 -3.90 19.06
C GLY A 383 -6.88 -3.66 20.34
N ASP A 384 -6.59 -4.32 21.45
CA ASP A 384 -7.15 -3.93 22.76
C ASP A 384 -6.73 -2.48 23.11
N LYS A 385 -5.45 -2.16 22.90
CA LYS A 385 -4.77 -0.89 23.21
C LYS A 385 -4.37 -0.09 21.97
N VAL A 386 -4.22 -0.72 20.79
CA VAL A 386 -3.75 -0.02 19.57
C VAL A 386 -4.73 -0.17 18.42
N VAL A 387 -5.37 0.93 18.01
CA VAL A 387 -6.34 0.96 16.90
C VAL A 387 -5.79 1.73 15.70
N CYS A 388 -6.12 1.26 14.48
CA CYS A 388 -5.85 1.97 13.23
C CYS A 388 -7.09 2.74 12.77
N LEU A 389 -6.91 3.97 12.30
CA LEU A 389 -7.94 4.83 11.73
C LEU A 389 -7.51 5.29 10.33
N GLN A 390 -8.31 5.00 9.31
CA GLN A 390 -8.02 5.31 7.92
C GLN A 390 -9.02 6.33 7.35
N VAL A 391 -8.52 7.37 6.68
CA VAL A 391 -9.30 8.53 6.22
C VAL A 391 -9.12 8.74 4.72
N HIS A 392 -10.16 8.35 3.98
CA HIS A 392 -10.16 8.19 2.52
C HIS A 392 -10.89 9.32 1.79
N GLY A 393 -10.65 9.44 0.48
CA GLY A 393 -11.52 10.19 -0.44
C GLY A 393 -12.38 9.24 -1.29
N ASP A 394 -13.64 9.59 -1.56
CA ASP A 394 -14.62 8.71 -2.22
C ASP A 394 -14.14 8.11 -3.56
N ALA A 395 -13.47 8.93 -4.38
CA ALA A 395 -12.95 8.53 -5.68
C ALA A 395 -11.67 7.70 -5.61
N ALA A 396 -10.93 7.75 -4.49
CA ALA A 396 -9.67 7.03 -4.31
C ALA A 396 -9.92 5.67 -3.62
N LEU A 397 -10.77 5.65 -2.58
CA LEU A 397 -11.23 4.43 -1.92
C LEU A 397 -11.79 3.39 -2.90
N SER A 398 -12.57 3.85 -3.89
CA SER A 398 -13.19 3.01 -4.91
C SER A 398 -12.34 2.79 -6.17
N GLY A 399 -11.12 3.33 -6.22
CA GLY A 399 -10.31 3.42 -7.44
C GLY A 399 -8.81 3.07 -7.30
N GLN A 400 -8.31 2.70 -6.11
CA GLN A 400 -6.91 2.31 -5.91
C GLN A 400 -6.80 0.84 -5.44
N GLY A 401 -6.07 0.02 -6.20
CA GLY A 401 -5.95 -1.43 -5.96
C GLY A 401 -5.40 -1.78 -4.57
N VAL A 402 -4.47 -0.98 -4.05
CA VAL A 402 -3.92 -1.11 -2.70
C VAL A 402 -4.99 -1.19 -1.60
N MET A 403 -6.18 -0.59 -1.76
CA MET A 403 -7.27 -0.77 -0.79
C MET A 403 -7.87 -2.17 -0.82
N GLN A 404 -8.07 -2.74 -2.01
CA GLN A 404 -8.55 -4.12 -2.15
C GLN A 404 -7.54 -5.10 -1.53
N GLU A 405 -6.25 -4.89 -1.75
CA GLU A 405 -5.20 -5.70 -1.14
C GLU A 405 -5.13 -5.49 0.39
N THR A 406 -5.23 -4.26 0.89
CA THR A 406 -5.19 -3.96 2.33
C THR A 406 -6.37 -4.57 3.08
N LEU A 407 -7.59 -4.51 2.51
CA LEU A 407 -8.77 -5.16 3.09
C LEU A 407 -8.69 -6.69 3.01
N ALA A 408 -7.97 -7.25 2.03
CA ALA A 408 -7.67 -8.68 1.98
C ALA A 408 -6.67 -9.14 3.06
N LEU A 409 -5.85 -8.23 3.63
CA LEU A 409 -4.96 -8.53 4.77
C LEU A 409 -5.68 -8.49 6.13
N SER A 410 -6.80 -7.79 6.24
CA SER A 410 -7.50 -7.44 7.50
C SER A 410 -7.71 -8.59 8.51
N ASN A 411 -7.98 -9.80 8.03
CA ASN A 411 -8.28 -10.99 8.85
C ASN A 411 -7.25 -12.12 8.61
N VAL A 412 -6.05 -11.80 8.10
CA VAL A 412 -4.99 -12.77 7.79
C VAL A 412 -4.01 -12.86 8.97
N PRO A 413 -3.64 -14.06 9.45
CA PRO A 413 -2.60 -14.22 10.47
C PRO A 413 -1.32 -13.44 10.12
N HIS A 414 -0.67 -12.86 11.13
CA HIS A 414 0.51 -11.98 11.01
C HIS A 414 0.26 -10.61 10.36
N PHE A 415 -0.94 -10.33 9.84
CA PHE A 415 -1.35 -9.01 9.33
C PHE A 415 -2.54 -8.39 10.08
N ASP A 416 -3.41 -9.22 10.65
CA ASP A 416 -4.54 -8.81 11.50
C ASP A 416 -4.10 -7.83 12.61
N ILE A 417 -4.91 -6.80 12.83
CA ILE A 417 -4.73 -5.73 13.82
C ILE A 417 -5.98 -5.53 14.70
N GLY A 418 -7.02 -6.35 14.56
CA GLY A 418 -8.27 -6.25 15.32
C GLY A 418 -9.28 -5.27 14.75
N GLY A 419 -9.28 -5.12 13.42
CA GLY A 419 -10.15 -4.20 12.70
C GLY A 419 -9.64 -2.76 12.67
N ALA A 420 -9.66 -2.12 11.50
CA ALA A 420 -9.46 -0.69 11.34
C ALA A 420 -10.81 0.06 11.31
N LEU A 421 -10.80 1.29 11.83
CA LEU A 421 -11.89 2.24 11.63
C LEU A 421 -11.66 2.97 10.31
N HIS A 422 -12.63 2.96 9.40
CA HIS A 422 -12.53 3.66 8.11
C HIS A 422 -13.54 4.80 8.03
N ILE A 423 -13.11 5.97 7.55
CA ILE A 423 -14.01 7.06 7.17
C ILE A 423 -13.72 7.55 5.75
N SER A 424 -14.75 7.56 4.91
CA SER A 424 -14.72 8.16 3.57
C SER A 424 -15.26 9.59 3.65
N ILE A 425 -14.44 10.59 3.31
CA ILE A 425 -14.87 11.99 3.20
C ILE A 425 -15.52 12.19 1.83
N ASN A 426 -16.74 11.67 1.69
CA ASN A 426 -17.47 11.53 0.44
C ASN A 426 -18.09 12.86 -0.01
N ASN A 427 -17.22 13.71 -0.55
CA ASN A 427 -17.55 15.00 -1.13
C ASN A 427 -18.13 14.90 -2.56
N GLN A 428 -18.43 13.66 -3.01
CA GLN A 428 -19.14 13.30 -4.24
C GLN A 428 -18.41 13.61 -5.57
N VAL A 429 -17.16 14.10 -5.54
CA VAL A 429 -16.42 14.49 -6.75
C VAL A 429 -14.88 14.35 -6.64
N GLY A 430 -14.32 13.34 -7.31
CA GLY A 430 -12.89 13.13 -7.49
C GLY A 430 -12.27 14.14 -8.46
N TYR A 431 -11.65 15.20 -7.92
CA TYR A 431 -11.20 16.39 -8.65
C TYR A 431 -12.37 17.05 -9.41
N THR A 432 -12.58 16.70 -10.69
CA THR A 432 -13.69 17.13 -11.55
C THR A 432 -14.71 16.01 -11.85
N THR A 433 -14.38 14.77 -11.53
CA THR A 433 -15.14 13.57 -11.90
C THR A 433 -16.18 13.26 -10.82
N PRO A 434 -17.50 13.37 -11.10
CA PRO A 434 -18.53 13.08 -10.12
C PRO A 434 -18.58 11.58 -9.78
N GLY A 435 -19.09 11.21 -8.60
CA GLY A 435 -19.14 9.82 -8.12
C GLY A 435 -19.75 8.81 -9.09
N GLU A 436 -20.72 9.24 -9.91
CA GLU A 436 -21.33 8.47 -11.02
C GLU A 436 -20.33 8.01 -12.11
N ARG A 437 -19.07 8.46 -12.05
CA ARG A 437 -17.98 8.15 -12.99
C ARG A 437 -16.67 7.72 -12.32
N THR A 438 -16.62 7.63 -10.98
CA THR A 438 -15.41 7.18 -10.26
C THR A 438 -15.45 5.70 -9.88
N ARG A 439 -16.61 5.05 -10.02
CA ARG A 439 -16.87 3.66 -9.61
C ARG A 439 -17.97 3.03 -10.46
N SER A 440 -18.12 1.70 -10.36
CA SER A 440 -19.16 0.92 -11.05
C SER A 440 -20.34 0.52 -10.15
N THR A 441 -20.46 1.15 -8.97
CA THR A 441 -21.41 0.79 -7.89
C THR A 441 -22.02 2.03 -7.24
N ARG A 442 -22.97 1.88 -6.31
CA ARG A 442 -23.73 3.00 -5.74
C ARG A 442 -22.87 3.85 -4.79
N TYR A 443 -22.18 3.23 -3.86
CA TYR A 443 -21.41 3.87 -2.79
C TYR A 443 -19.90 3.71 -3.03
N CYS A 444 -19.08 4.67 -2.58
CA CYS A 444 -17.62 4.51 -2.63
C CYS A 444 -17.13 3.43 -1.66
N THR A 445 -17.90 3.13 -0.62
CA THR A 445 -17.68 2.11 0.40
C THR A 445 -18.11 0.70 -0.01
N ASP A 446 -18.66 0.50 -1.23
CA ASP A 446 -19.03 -0.84 -1.73
C ASP A 446 -17.84 -1.83 -1.73
N ILE A 447 -16.60 -1.34 -1.74
CA ILE A 447 -15.39 -2.16 -1.58
C ILE A 447 -15.38 -2.97 -0.26
N ALA A 448 -15.96 -2.44 0.82
CA ALA A 448 -16.07 -3.12 2.13
C ALA A 448 -16.80 -4.48 2.06
N LYS A 449 -17.65 -4.66 1.04
CA LYS A 449 -18.43 -5.89 0.82
C LYS A 449 -17.56 -7.06 0.38
N MET A 450 -16.34 -6.83 -0.10
CA MET A 450 -15.41 -7.92 -0.48
C MET A 450 -15.04 -8.84 0.69
N CYS A 451 -15.05 -8.31 1.91
CA CYS A 451 -14.73 -9.03 3.15
C CYS A 451 -15.90 -9.01 4.16
N SER A 452 -17.12 -8.72 3.69
CA SER A 452 -18.33 -8.59 4.52
C SER A 452 -18.11 -7.71 5.77
N MET A 453 -17.69 -6.46 5.56
CA MET A 453 -17.53 -5.43 6.60
C MET A 453 -18.73 -4.45 6.55
N PRO A 454 -19.25 -3.97 7.69
CA PRO A 454 -20.43 -3.11 7.68
C PRO A 454 -20.11 -1.69 7.24
N VAL A 455 -21.11 -1.04 6.66
CA VAL A 455 -21.04 0.37 6.25
C VAL A 455 -22.13 1.16 6.97
N ILE A 456 -21.76 2.29 7.57
CA ILE A 456 -22.68 3.30 8.11
C ILE A 456 -22.60 4.50 7.17
N HIS A 457 -23.72 4.89 6.56
CA HIS A 457 -23.80 6.12 5.77
C HIS A 457 -24.40 7.22 6.63
N VAL A 458 -23.84 8.42 6.54
CA VAL A 458 -24.32 9.56 7.32
C VAL A 458 -24.26 10.85 6.53
N ASN A 459 -25.32 11.65 6.63
CA ASN A 459 -25.42 12.95 5.99
C ASN A 459 -24.47 13.94 6.69
N GLY A 460 -23.51 14.48 5.95
CA GLY A 460 -22.50 15.41 6.47
C GLY A 460 -23.05 16.75 6.93
N ASP A 461 -24.30 17.09 6.59
CA ASP A 461 -25.02 18.26 7.12
C ASP A 461 -25.64 18.04 8.51
N ASP A 462 -25.56 16.83 9.08
CA ASP A 462 -26.14 16.50 10.39
C ASP A 462 -25.06 16.13 11.42
N PRO A 463 -24.54 17.11 12.20
CA PRO A 463 -23.47 16.87 13.14
C PRO A 463 -23.81 15.85 14.23
N VAL A 464 -25.09 15.77 14.62
CA VAL A 464 -25.57 14.85 15.66
C VAL A 464 -25.54 13.42 15.14
N ALA A 465 -26.02 13.20 13.91
CA ALA A 465 -25.94 11.89 13.25
C ALA A 465 -24.48 11.45 13.04
N VAL A 466 -23.56 12.36 12.71
CA VAL A 466 -22.13 12.05 12.52
C VAL A 466 -21.45 11.60 13.82
N VAL A 467 -21.82 12.18 14.98
CA VAL A 467 -21.36 11.69 16.30
C VAL A 467 -21.91 10.28 16.57
N LYS A 468 -23.19 10.02 16.32
CA LYS A 468 -23.79 8.67 16.48
C LYS A 468 -23.15 7.62 15.56
N ALA A 469 -22.80 7.99 14.32
CA ALA A 469 -22.07 7.13 13.40
C ALA A 469 -20.67 6.77 13.92
N ALA A 470 -19.96 7.71 14.54
CA ALA A 470 -18.68 7.44 15.20
C ALA A 470 -18.85 6.47 16.39
N ARG A 471 -19.88 6.66 17.22
CA ARG A 471 -20.20 5.78 18.36
C ARG A 471 -20.42 4.34 17.92
N LEU A 472 -21.31 4.12 16.95
CA LEU A 472 -21.63 2.78 16.44
C LEU A 472 -20.42 2.12 15.77
N ALA A 473 -19.63 2.87 14.99
CA ALA A 473 -18.42 2.35 14.35
C ALA A 473 -17.39 1.87 15.39
N VAL A 474 -17.10 2.69 16.41
CA VAL A 474 -16.20 2.27 17.50
C VAL A 474 -16.78 1.07 18.23
N GLN A 475 -18.04 1.11 18.68
CA GLN A 475 -18.66 -0.01 19.40
C GLN A 475 -18.61 -1.34 18.62
N TYR A 476 -18.87 -1.33 17.30
CA TYR A 476 -18.75 -2.54 16.47
C TYR A 476 -17.31 -3.06 16.44
N GLN A 477 -16.34 -2.19 16.13
CA GLN A 477 -14.93 -2.60 16.05
C GLN A 477 -14.40 -3.04 17.43
N ARG A 478 -14.86 -2.45 18.54
CA ARG A 478 -14.51 -2.85 19.90
C ARG A 478 -15.09 -4.22 20.29
N LYS A 479 -16.37 -4.50 19.97
CA LYS A 479 -17.00 -5.81 20.18
C LYS A 479 -16.36 -6.89 19.29
N PHE A 480 -16.38 -6.72 17.97
CA PHE A 480 -16.09 -7.77 17.00
C PHE A 480 -14.65 -7.83 16.48
N ARG A 481 -13.87 -6.75 16.61
CA ARG A 481 -12.49 -6.65 16.09
C ARG A 481 -12.35 -6.89 14.59
N ARG A 482 -13.29 -6.31 13.83
CA ARG A 482 -13.33 -6.32 12.35
C ARG A 482 -13.42 -4.89 11.82
N ASP A 483 -12.98 -4.67 10.58
CA ASP A 483 -13.03 -3.36 9.93
C ASP A 483 -14.49 -2.87 9.78
N VAL A 484 -14.69 -1.55 9.87
CA VAL A 484 -16.01 -0.90 9.69
C VAL A 484 -15.87 0.46 9.02
N PHE A 485 -16.81 0.77 8.13
CA PHE A 485 -16.78 1.96 7.29
C PHE A 485 -17.84 2.98 7.70
N VAL A 486 -17.45 4.25 7.75
CA VAL A 486 -18.34 5.41 7.80
C VAL A 486 -18.24 6.19 6.49
N ASP A 487 -19.33 6.23 5.73
CA ASP A 487 -19.50 7.03 4.52
C ASP A 487 -20.07 8.40 4.92
N LEU A 488 -19.18 9.38 5.16
CA LEU A 488 -19.55 10.76 5.47
C LEU A 488 -19.92 11.48 4.17
N VAL A 489 -21.19 11.42 3.80
CA VAL A 489 -21.71 11.97 2.54
C VAL A 489 -21.81 13.49 2.69
N CYS A 490 -20.80 14.20 2.20
CA CYS A 490 -20.60 15.63 2.39
C CYS A 490 -20.53 16.36 1.03
N TRP A 491 -19.89 17.53 1.00
CA TRP A 491 -19.65 18.31 -0.21
C TRP A 491 -18.32 19.07 -0.10
N ARG A 492 -17.96 19.86 -1.13
CA ARG A 492 -16.70 20.64 -1.16
C ARG A 492 -16.96 22.07 -1.63
N ARG A 493 -16.74 23.07 -0.78
CA ARG A 493 -17.06 24.49 -1.05
C ARG A 493 -16.36 25.05 -2.29
N TRP A 494 -15.10 24.69 -2.50
CA TRP A 494 -14.23 25.22 -3.56
C TRP A 494 -13.92 24.16 -4.63
N GLY A 495 -13.03 24.49 -5.58
CA GLY A 495 -12.46 23.52 -6.52
C GLY A 495 -11.72 22.38 -5.83
N HIS A 496 -11.08 21.50 -6.61
CA HIS A 496 -10.31 20.40 -6.02
C HIS A 496 -9.25 20.90 -5.04
N ASN A 497 -8.58 21.99 -5.46
CA ASN A 497 -7.84 22.93 -4.64
C ASN A 497 -8.49 24.32 -4.80
N GLU A 498 -8.12 25.27 -3.95
CA GLU A 498 -8.87 26.53 -3.79
C GLU A 498 -8.59 27.58 -4.89
N LEU A 499 -7.67 27.29 -5.81
CA LEU A 499 -7.40 28.07 -7.03
C LEU A 499 -8.09 27.49 -8.28
N ASP A 500 -8.75 26.33 -8.16
CA ASP A 500 -9.45 25.64 -9.24
C ASP A 500 -10.93 26.08 -9.31
N ASN A 501 -11.49 26.15 -10.52
CA ASN A 501 -12.89 26.57 -10.73
C ASN A 501 -13.77 25.40 -11.19
N PRO A 502 -14.47 24.72 -10.26
CA PRO A 502 -15.20 23.50 -10.56
C PRO A 502 -16.51 23.75 -11.35
N ARG A 503 -16.91 25.00 -11.54
CA ARG A 503 -18.10 25.37 -12.32
C ARG A 503 -17.95 25.07 -13.81
N PHE A 504 -16.72 24.81 -14.29
CA PHE A 504 -16.48 24.35 -15.67
C PHE A 504 -16.96 22.91 -15.92
N THR A 505 -16.98 22.05 -14.89
CA THR A 505 -17.23 20.60 -15.01
C THR A 505 -18.40 20.11 -14.18
N ASN A 506 -18.68 20.75 -13.03
CA ASN A 506 -19.73 20.37 -12.10
C ASN A 506 -20.76 21.51 -11.84
N PRO A 507 -21.20 22.31 -12.84
CA PRO A 507 -21.94 23.56 -12.61
C PRO A 507 -23.27 23.40 -11.85
N SER A 508 -23.99 22.29 -12.01
CA SER A 508 -25.26 22.10 -11.29
C SER A 508 -25.04 21.78 -9.81
N MET A 509 -23.99 21.02 -9.48
CA MET A 509 -23.59 20.72 -8.09
C MET A 509 -23.17 22.02 -7.39
N TYR A 510 -22.32 22.81 -8.05
CA TYR A 510 -21.84 24.06 -7.47
C TYR A 510 -22.90 25.17 -7.39
N ARG A 511 -23.94 25.15 -8.25
CA ARG A 511 -25.10 26.03 -8.06
C ARG A 511 -25.83 25.73 -6.74
N THR A 512 -25.99 24.47 -6.37
CA THR A 512 -26.55 24.09 -5.06
C THR A 512 -25.63 24.53 -3.93
N ILE A 513 -24.33 24.28 -4.05
CA ILE A 513 -23.30 24.68 -3.05
C ILE A 513 -23.21 26.20 -2.86
N ASP A 514 -23.34 26.99 -3.93
CA ASP A 514 -23.30 28.45 -3.89
C ASP A 514 -24.55 29.06 -3.22
N ALA A 515 -25.70 28.39 -3.35
CA ALA A 515 -26.99 28.87 -2.83
C ALA A 515 -27.27 28.55 -1.35
N ARG A 516 -26.40 27.76 -0.70
CA ARG A 516 -26.59 27.25 0.67
C ARG A 516 -25.62 27.85 1.69
N LYS A 517 -25.98 27.71 2.97
CA LYS A 517 -25.08 27.94 4.11
C LYS A 517 -24.01 26.83 4.22
N SER A 518 -22.95 27.12 4.94
CA SER A 518 -22.00 26.10 5.41
C SER A 518 -22.64 25.22 6.49
N VAL A 519 -22.02 24.08 6.78
CA VAL A 519 -22.50 23.17 7.82
C VAL A 519 -22.45 23.79 9.23
N PRO A 520 -21.36 24.48 9.64
CA PRO A 520 -21.31 25.14 10.95
C PRO A 520 -22.42 26.18 11.12
N ASP A 521 -22.60 27.07 10.12
CA ASP A 521 -23.60 28.14 10.17
C ASP A 521 -25.04 27.58 10.26
N SER A 522 -25.33 26.48 9.56
CA SER A 522 -26.64 25.83 9.60
C SER A 522 -26.91 25.14 10.95
N TYR A 523 -25.89 24.59 11.61
CA TYR A 523 -26.04 23.98 12.93
C TYR A 523 -26.17 25.04 14.04
N ILE A 524 -25.46 26.16 13.89
CA ILE A 524 -25.57 27.33 14.78
C ILE A 524 -26.99 27.90 14.78
N ASP A 525 -27.65 27.98 13.62
CA ASP A 525 -29.06 28.42 13.55
C ASP A 525 -29.98 27.54 14.42
N THR A 526 -29.76 26.23 14.43
CA THR A 526 -30.46 25.27 15.30
C THR A 526 -30.17 25.56 16.78
N LEU A 527 -28.90 25.64 17.19
CA LEU A 527 -28.54 25.88 18.59
C LEU A 527 -29.00 27.25 19.12
N VAL A 528 -29.07 28.27 18.27
CA VAL A 528 -29.64 29.58 18.60
C VAL A 528 -31.16 29.48 18.78
N THR A 529 -31.85 28.64 18.01
CA THR A 529 -33.29 28.40 18.12
C THR A 529 -33.63 27.51 19.33
N GLU A 530 -32.75 26.58 19.70
CA GLU A 530 -32.81 25.82 20.96
C GLU A 530 -32.43 26.67 22.20
N GLY A 531 -31.95 27.91 22.02
CA GLY A 531 -31.54 28.79 23.11
C GLY A 531 -30.23 28.41 23.81
N LEU A 532 -29.44 27.51 23.21
CA LEU A 532 -28.18 27.02 23.79
C LEU A 532 -26.98 27.96 23.55
N MET A 533 -27.06 28.86 22.58
CA MET A 533 -25.98 29.78 22.20
C MET A 533 -26.54 31.06 21.58
N THR A 534 -25.87 32.20 21.78
CA THR A 534 -26.24 33.49 21.14
C THR A 534 -25.42 33.76 19.86
N ARG A 535 -25.78 34.79 19.08
CA ARG A 535 -24.94 35.21 17.93
C ARG A 535 -23.68 35.92 18.40
N GLU A 536 -23.75 36.56 19.56
CA GLU A 536 -22.68 37.23 20.26
C GLU A 536 -21.58 36.24 20.68
N ASP A 537 -21.96 35.06 21.20
CA ASP A 537 -21.05 33.95 21.49
C ASP A 537 -20.32 33.47 20.23
N VAL A 538 -21.05 33.28 19.13
CA VAL A 538 -20.49 32.84 17.83
C VAL A 538 -19.48 33.86 17.30
N MET A 539 -19.81 35.16 17.34
CA MET A 539 -18.89 36.23 16.96
C MET A 539 -17.65 36.26 17.85
N LYS A 540 -17.79 36.03 19.16
CA LYS A 540 -16.68 35.92 20.11
C LYS A 540 -15.76 34.75 19.77
N ILE A 541 -16.29 33.53 19.65
CA ILE A 541 -15.53 32.30 19.34
C ILE A 541 -14.70 32.47 18.06
N VAL A 542 -15.32 33.00 16.98
CA VAL A 542 -14.63 33.24 15.71
C VAL A 542 -13.55 34.33 15.86
N SER A 543 -13.84 35.43 16.56
CA SER A 543 -12.88 36.52 16.80
C SER A 543 -11.66 36.07 17.61
N GLU A 544 -11.88 35.26 18.66
CA GLU A 544 -10.82 34.70 19.51
C GLU A 544 -9.94 33.73 18.71
N ARG A 545 -10.53 32.80 17.93
CA ARG A 545 -9.77 31.88 17.05
C ARG A 545 -8.99 32.63 15.97
N MET A 546 -9.59 33.63 15.32
CA MET A 546 -8.91 34.46 14.32
C MET A 546 -7.75 35.27 14.92
N SER A 547 -7.91 35.76 16.14
CA SER A 547 -6.87 36.49 16.87
C SER A 547 -5.69 35.58 17.26
N PHE A 548 -5.97 34.36 17.73
CA PHE A 548 -4.97 33.33 17.99
C PHE A 548 -4.16 32.99 16.73
N LEU A 549 -4.84 32.72 15.61
CA LEU A 549 -4.18 32.42 14.33
C LEU A 549 -3.35 33.61 13.82
N ALA A 550 -3.85 34.84 13.99
CA ALA A 550 -3.12 36.06 13.66
C ALA A 550 -1.85 36.24 14.51
N GLU A 551 -1.83 35.79 15.76
CA GLU A 551 -0.61 35.80 16.57
C GLU A 551 0.36 34.68 16.20
N GLN A 552 -0.11 33.46 15.95
CA GLN A 552 0.75 32.37 15.46
C GLN A 552 1.43 32.76 14.14
N HIS A 553 0.73 33.49 13.26
CA HIS A 553 1.29 34.04 12.02
C HIS A 553 2.41 35.08 12.26
N LYS A 554 2.38 35.85 13.37
CA LYS A 554 3.48 36.78 13.70
C LYS A 554 4.76 36.07 14.12
N LYS A 555 4.67 34.81 14.58
CA LYS A 555 5.80 34.03 15.12
C LYS A 555 6.58 33.26 14.04
N VAL A 556 6.08 33.23 12.80
CA VAL A 556 6.59 32.41 11.68
C VAL A 556 8.07 32.66 11.37
N ASP A 557 8.50 33.92 11.38
CA ASP A 557 9.87 34.31 11.00
C ASP A 557 10.88 34.18 12.16
N ALA A 558 10.42 33.79 13.36
CA ALA A 558 11.23 33.62 14.56
C ALA A 558 11.09 32.22 15.19
N HIS A 559 10.26 31.35 14.64
CA HIS A 559 10.11 29.96 15.09
C HIS A 559 11.25 29.09 14.53
N VAL A 560 11.83 28.25 15.37
CA VAL A 560 12.80 27.24 14.96
C VAL A 560 12.11 25.88 15.04
N PRO A 561 12.03 25.10 13.94
CA PRO A 561 11.45 23.75 13.98
C PRO A 561 12.21 22.80 14.91
N LYS A 562 11.63 21.63 15.17
CA LYS A 562 12.24 20.54 15.95
C LYS A 562 12.10 19.22 15.21
N ALA A 563 13.05 18.31 15.39
CA ALA A 563 13.07 17.00 14.73
C ALA A 563 13.12 15.83 15.73
N ALA A 564 11.97 15.44 16.27
CA ALA A 564 11.82 14.37 17.27
C ALA A 564 12.01 12.93 16.73
N HIS A 565 12.51 12.76 15.51
CA HIS A 565 12.55 11.50 14.76
C HIS A 565 13.39 10.37 15.39
N LEU A 566 14.33 10.69 16.29
CA LEU A 566 15.18 9.72 17.02
C LEU A 566 14.87 9.70 18.53
N GLU A 567 13.73 10.24 18.96
CA GLU A 567 13.28 10.19 20.35
C GLU A 567 12.55 8.87 20.69
N LYS A 568 12.17 8.71 21.96
CA LYS A 568 11.36 7.57 22.47
C LYS A 568 12.00 6.22 22.06
N GLN A 569 11.29 5.34 21.37
CA GLN A 569 11.81 4.01 21.02
C GLN A 569 13.00 4.00 20.04
N TRP A 570 13.31 5.13 19.38
CA TRP A 570 14.48 5.29 18.50
C TRP A 570 15.71 5.88 19.21
N SER A 571 15.61 6.15 20.52
CA SER A 571 16.70 6.72 21.33
C SER A 571 17.97 5.86 21.29
N GLY A 572 19.11 6.49 21.00
CA GLY A 572 20.42 5.82 20.87
C GLY A 572 20.81 5.47 19.44
N LEU A 573 19.89 5.61 18.47
CA LEU A 573 20.24 5.63 17.04
C LEU A 573 20.60 7.05 16.59
N LEU A 574 21.36 7.16 15.50
CA LEU A 574 21.88 8.40 14.92
C LEU A 574 21.41 8.60 13.47
N GLN A 575 21.59 9.80 12.91
CA GLN A 575 21.57 9.97 11.45
C GLN A 575 22.83 9.27 10.88
N ALA A 576 22.67 8.58 9.75
CA ALA A 576 23.77 7.83 9.13
C ALA A 576 24.90 8.78 8.67
N PRO A 577 26.19 8.41 8.84
CA PRO A 577 27.32 9.28 8.54
C PRO A 577 27.68 9.32 7.05
N SER A 578 28.26 10.42 6.58
CA SER A 578 28.78 10.55 5.20
C SER A 578 30.11 9.82 4.94
N SER A 579 30.47 8.88 5.82
CA SER A 579 31.57 7.92 5.66
C SER A 579 31.02 6.50 5.58
N VAL A 580 31.66 5.62 4.81
CA VAL A 580 31.40 4.17 4.88
C VAL A 580 32.06 3.62 6.15
N GLU A 581 31.33 2.81 6.91
CA GLU A 581 31.79 2.27 8.20
C GLU A 581 31.86 0.74 8.19
N VAL A 582 32.91 0.21 8.84
CA VAL A 582 33.10 -1.24 9.02
C VAL A 582 32.55 -1.66 10.38
N TRP A 583 31.63 -2.61 10.36
CA TRP A 583 30.96 -3.14 11.54
C TRP A 583 31.33 -4.63 11.71
N ASP A 584 32.02 -4.96 12.80
CA ASP A 584 32.28 -6.36 13.16
C ASP A 584 30.95 -7.08 13.31
N THR A 585 30.76 -8.08 12.47
CA THR A 585 29.51 -8.83 12.32
C THR A 585 29.73 -10.31 12.58
N GLY A 586 30.96 -10.71 12.91
CA GLY A 586 31.33 -12.07 13.30
C GLY A 586 30.70 -12.53 14.62
N VAL A 587 30.72 -13.84 14.83
CA VAL A 587 30.24 -14.52 16.05
C VAL A 587 31.16 -15.69 16.37
N ASP A 588 31.33 -16.00 17.65
CA ASP A 588 32.08 -17.18 18.10
C ASP A 588 31.63 -18.48 17.41
N ILE A 589 32.60 -19.30 17.03
CA ILE A 589 32.40 -20.54 16.25
C ILE A 589 31.64 -21.60 17.08
N ALA A 590 31.85 -21.68 18.39
CA ALA A 590 31.09 -22.63 19.23
C ALA A 590 29.61 -22.25 19.28
N SER A 591 29.33 -20.96 19.45
CA SER A 591 27.99 -20.35 19.40
C SER A 591 27.33 -20.57 18.03
N LEU A 592 28.06 -20.36 16.93
CA LEU A 592 27.56 -20.66 15.57
C LEU A 592 27.22 -22.16 15.40
N LYS A 593 28.04 -23.09 15.90
CA LYS A 593 27.72 -24.52 15.83
C LYS A 593 26.48 -24.89 16.65
N TYR A 594 26.35 -24.36 17.87
CA TYR A 594 25.18 -24.59 18.73
C TYR A 594 23.88 -24.05 18.10
N LEU A 595 23.88 -22.77 17.73
CA LEU A 595 22.72 -22.08 17.16
C LEU A 595 22.34 -22.64 15.78
N GLY A 596 23.34 -23.01 14.96
CA GLY A 596 23.12 -23.70 13.69
C GLY A 596 22.43 -25.06 13.87
N ALA A 597 22.78 -25.83 14.90
CA ALA A 597 22.13 -27.09 15.20
C ALA A 597 20.69 -26.89 15.71
N LYS A 598 20.47 -25.88 16.55
CA LYS A 598 19.12 -25.47 16.99
C LYS A 598 18.21 -25.10 15.82
N SER A 599 18.73 -24.48 14.75
CA SER A 599 17.95 -24.13 13.54
C SER A 599 17.27 -25.31 12.82
N VAL A 600 17.65 -26.55 13.13
CA VAL A 600 17.08 -27.79 12.58
C VAL A 600 16.80 -28.86 13.65
N THR A 601 16.74 -28.44 14.92
CA THR A 601 16.26 -29.29 16.02
C THR A 601 14.74 -29.30 16.00
N LEU A 602 14.13 -30.46 16.21
CA LEU A 602 12.67 -30.68 16.19
C LEU A 602 12.29 -31.52 17.42
N PRO A 603 11.03 -31.46 17.90
CA PRO A 603 10.53 -32.36 18.95
C PRO A 603 10.70 -33.85 18.58
N ASP A 604 10.87 -34.71 19.58
CA ASP A 604 11.10 -36.16 19.38
C ASP A 604 9.90 -36.88 18.73
N ASP A 605 8.70 -36.34 18.90
CA ASP A 605 7.42 -36.80 18.35
C ASP A 605 7.09 -36.18 16.98
N PHE A 606 7.88 -35.22 16.49
CA PHE A 606 7.61 -34.47 15.26
C PHE A 606 7.96 -35.27 13.99
N ASN A 607 6.94 -35.54 13.18
CA ASN A 607 6.97 -36.43 12.02
C ASN A 607 7.51 -35.74 10.76
N VAL A 608 8.74 -35.22 10.83
CA VAL A 608 9.39 -34.52 9.71
C VAL A 608 9.47 -35.39 8.44
N HIS A 609 9.13 -34.79 7.29
CA HIS A 609 9.18 -35.46 5.99
C HIS A 609 10.57 -36.12 5.74
N PRO A 610 10.65 -37.44 5.45
CA PRO A 610 11.92 -38.18 5.43
C PRO A 610 13.00 -37.62 4.50
N HIS A 611 12.60 -36.98 3.39
CA HIS A 611 13.56 -36.33 2.50
C HIS A 611 14.21 -35.10 3.16
N LEU A 612 13.44 -34.27 3.87
CA LEU A 612 13.96 -33.07 4.54
C LEU A 612 14.89 -33.44 5.70
N LYS A 613 14.56 -34.48 6.47
CA LYS A 613 15.45 -35.01 7.50
C LYS A 613 16.84 -35.35 6.93
N LYS A 614 16.87 -36.05 5.79
CA LYS A 614 18.11 -36.46 5.11
C LYS A 614 18.85 -35.33 4.41
N THR A 615 18.17 -34.52 3.59
CA THR A 615 18.83 -33.55 2.69
C THR A 615 18.95 -32.15 3.25
N HIS A 616 18.23 -31.82 4.32
CA HIS A 616 18.31 -30.51 4.98
C HIS A 616 18.89 -30.65 6.40
N VAL A 617 18.24 -31.42 7.29
CA VAL A 617 18.62 -31.52 8.71
C VAL A 617 19.99 -32.19 8.89
N GLU A 618 20.13 -33.47 8.50
CA GLU A 618 21.39 -34.23 8.60
C GLU A 618 22.54 -33.54 7.85
N THR A 619 22.23 -32.92 6.71
CA THR A 619 23.20 -32.21 5.87
C THR A 619 23.69 -30.90 6.50
N ARG A 620 22.80 -30.11 7.14
CA ARG A 620 23.20 -28.89 7.88
C ARG A 620 24.03 -29.26 9.11
N LEU A 621 23.58 -30.25 9.90
CA LEU A 621 24.30 -30.73 11.08
C LEU A 621 25.72 -31.17 10.72
N LYS A 622 25.88 -31.97 9.66
CA LYS A 622 27.20 -32.39 9.15
C LYS A 622 28.10 -31.20 8.81
N LYS A 623 27.60 -30.21 8.04
CA LYS A 623 28.36 -29.01 7.65
C LYS A 623 28.82 -28.18 8.85
N LEU A 624 27.98 -28.08 9.89
CA LEU A 624 28.33 -27.40 11.14
C LEU A 624 29.40 -28.16 11.92
N THR A 625 29.35 -29.50 11.95
CA THR A 625 30.43 -30.32 12.52
C THR A 625 31.75 -30.08 11.77
N GLU A 626 31.75 -30.23 10.44
CA GLU A 626 32.92 -30.08 9.55
C GLU A 626 33.41 -28.63 9.41
N GLY A 627 32.60 -27.64 9.78
CA GLY A 627 32.93 -26.20 9.76
C GLY A 627 33.15 -25.60 8.36
N THR A 628 32.85 -26.36 7.31
CA THR A 628 33.12 -26.01 5.90
C THR A 628 31.98 -26.49 5.00
N GLY A 629 31.89 -25.92 3.79
CA GLY A 629 30.82 -26.28 2.84
C GLY A 629 29.43 -25.75 3.22
N LEU A 630 29.35 -24.76 4.12
CA LEU A 630 28.11 -24.11 4.53
C LEU A 630 27.45 -23.47 3.30
N ASP A 631 26.16 -23.73 3.12
CA ASP A 631 25.34 -23.16 2.04
C ASP A 631 24.60 -21.90 2.50
N TRP A 632 23.93 -21.27 1.54
CA TRP A 632 23.25 -19.99 1.71
C TRP A 632 22.18 -20.00 2.81
N ALA A 633 21.34 -21.05 2.83
CA ALA A 633 20.28 -21.19 3.83
C ALA A 633 20.84 -21.51 5.23
N THR A 634 21.98 -22.20 5.32
CA THR A 634 22.68 -22.40 6.59
C THR A 634 23.27 -21.10 7.13
N ALA A 635 23.88 -20.27 6.28
CA ALA A 635 24.38 -18.95 6.70
C ALA A 635 23.23 -17.98 7.08
N GLU A 636 22.10 -18.03 6.37
CA GLU A 636 20.86 -17.32 6.72
C GLU A 636 20.35 -17.73 8.12
N ALA A 637 20.23 -19.03 8.36
CA ALA A 637 19.81 -19.56 9.66
C ALA A 637 20.77 -19.19 10.80
N LEU A 638 22.09 -19.16 10.54
CA LEU A 638 23.08 -18.67 11.50
C LEU A 638 22.93 -17.17 11.79
N ALA A 639 22.67 -16.34 10.77
CA ALA A 639 22.44 -14.91 10.97
C ALA A 639 21.17 -14.67 11.79
N PHE A 640 20.09 -15.40 11.50
CA PHE A 640 18.84 -15.30 12.27
C PHE A 640 19.02 -15.76 13.72
N ALA A 641 19.57 -16.96 13.93
CA ALA A 641 19.76 -17.52 15.26
C ALA A 641 20.67 -16.64 16.15
N THR A 642 21.73 -16.08 15.57
CA THR A 642 22.64 -15.19 16.31
C THR A 642 22.04 -13.83 16.62
N LEU A 643 21.17 -13.28 15.77
CA LEU A 643 20.45 -12.04 16.07
C LEU A 643 19.38 -12.24 17.16
N LEU A 644 18.62 -13.34 17.12
CA LEU A 644 17.65 -13.72 18.16
C LEU A 644 18.35 -13.93 19.51
N ASN A 645 19.48 -14.65 19.52
CA ASN A 645 20.33 -14.81 20.72
C ASN A 645 20.97 -13.49 21.20
N GLN A 646 21.01 -12.45 20.36
CA GLN A 646 21.46 -11.10 20.74
C GLN A 646 20.31 -10.16 21.12
N GLY A 647 19.06 -10.66 21.19
CA GLY A 647 17.90 -9.88 21.61
C GLY A 647 17.27 -9.03 20.50
N HIS A 648 17.51 -9.35 19.23
CA HIS A 648 16.83 -8.73 18.09
C HIS A 648 15.70 -9.64 17.59
N ASN A 649 14.48 -9.10 17.45
CA ASN A 649 13.39 -9.83 16.79
C ASN A 649 13.64 -9.94 15.27
N ILE A 650 12.99 -10.88 14.61
CA ILE A 650 13.06 -11.02 13.15
C ILE A 650 11.65 -11.23 12.61
N ARG A 651 11.33 -10.58 11.49
CA ARG A 651 10.11 -10.83 10.71
C ARG A 651 10.51 -11.03 9.26
N ILE A 652 10.18 -12.19 8.70
CA ILE A 652 10.36 -12.49 7.28
C ILE A 652 9.00 -12.69 6.63
N SER A 653 8.71 -11.88 5.62
CA SER A 653 7.39 -11.77 5.01
C SER A 653 7.45 -11.85 3.49
N GLY A 654 6.47 -12.51 2.89
CA GLY A 654 6.39 -12.72 1.45
C GLY A 654 5.81 -14.09 1.11
N GLN A 655 5.76 -14.40 -0.18
CA GLN A 655 5.11 -15.61 -0.69
C GLN A 655 6.01 -16.84 -0.46
N ASP A 656 5.45 -17.91 0.10
CA ASP A 656 6.14 -19.17 0.46
C ASP A 656 7.35 -19.06 1.44
N VAL A 657 7.64 -17.91 2.05
CA VAL A 657 8.94 -17.62 2.70
C VAL A 657 9.39 -18.61 3.77
N GLY A 658 8.47 -19.26 4.50
CA GLY A 658 8.82 -20.24 5.55
C GLY A 658 9.52 -21.50 5.01
N ARG A 659 9.10 -21.94 3.82
CA ARG A 659 9.80 -22.96 3.01
C ARG A 659 10.92 -22.33 2.17
N GLY A 660 10.66 -21.11 1.69
CA GLY A 660 11.34 -20.43 0.60
C GLY A 660 10.87 -20.96 -0.76
N THR A 661 10.76 -20.06 -1.76
CA THR A 661 10.35 -20.38 -3.14
C THR A 661 11.06 -21.64 -3.65
N PHE A 662 12.39 -21.65 -3.55
CA PHE A 662 13.28 -22.69 -4.07
C PHE A 662 13.43 -23.90 -3.13
N SER A 663 12.57 -24.02 -2.11
CA SER A 663 12.61 -25.06 -1.06
C SER A 663 13.97 -25.15 -0.36
N GLN A 664 14.56 -23.98 -0.10
CA GLN A 664 15.91 -23.84 0.46
C GLN A 664 15.93 -23.62 1.98
N ARG A 665 14.96 -22.87 2.52
CA ARG A 665 15.07 -22.22 3.83
C ARG A 665 14.67 -23.15 4.96
N HIS A 666 13.43 -23.64 4.92
CA HIS A 666 12.80 -24.46 5.96
C HIS A 666 13.05 -23.91 7.38
N CYS A 667 12.78 -22.61 7.59
CA CYS A 667 12.69 -22.06 8.95
C CYS A 667 11.36 -22.42 9.61
N MET A 668 10.39 -22.87 8.81
CA MET A 668 9.11 -23.44 9.18
C MET A 668 9.07 -24.91 8.72
N PHE A 669 8.83 -25.83 9.65
CA PHE A 669 8.56 -27.24 9.38
C PHE A 669 7.07 -27.54 9.58
N ILE A 670 6.56 -28.53 8.86
CA ILE A 670 5.17 -29.02 8.94
C ILE A 670 5.21 -30.52 9.27
N ASP A 671 4.51 -30.93 10.34
CA ASP A 671 4.33 -32.33 10.70
C ASP A 671 3.53 -33.07 9.61
N GLN A 672 3.88 -34.32 9.31
CA GLN A 672 3.25 -35.09 8.23
C GLN A 672 2.02 -35.92 8.68
N VAL A 673 1.53 -35.72 9.90
CA VAL A 673 0.36 -36.41 10.48
C VAL A 673 -0.82 -35.47 10.71
N ASP A 674 -0.59 -34.25 11.19
CA ASP A 674 -1.64 -33.28 11.58
C ASP A 674 -1.45 -31.85 11.03
N ASP A 675 -0.51 -31.66 10.10
CA ASP A 675 -0.09 -30.37 9.54
C ASP A 675 0.44 -29.35 10.59
N ALA A 676 0.86 -29.80 11.79
CA ALA A 676 1.35 -28.90 12.83
C ALA A 676 2.60 -28.12 12.41
N MET A 677 2.59 -26.80 12.65
CA MET A 677 3.68 -25.90 12.29
C MET A 677 4.68 -25.77 13.44
N HIS A 678 5.97 -25.99 13.15
CA HIS A 678 7.05 -25.78 14.11
C HIS A 678 8.16 -24.88 13.53
N ILE A 679 8.64 -23.92 14.34
CA ILE A 679 9.72 -22.98 13.99
C ILE A 679 10.89 -23.22 14.96
N PRO A 680 11.96 -23.96 14.56
CA PRO A 680 13.06 -24.33 15.46
C PRO A 680 13.79 -23.14 16.09
N LEU A 681 13.88 -22.02 15.36
CA LEU A 681 14.54 -20.79 15.80
C LEU A 681 13.79 -20.05 16.93
N ASN A 682 12.58 -20.47 17.29
CA ASN A 682 11.84 -19.96 18.44
C ASN A 682 11.96 -20.86 19.69
N HIS A 683 12.78 -21.93 19.62
CA HIS A 683 12.95 -22.95 20.67
C HIS A 683 14.44 -23.22 20.97
N MET A 684 15.27 -22.18 20.89
CA MET A 684 16.73 -22.30 21.06
C MET A 684 17.15 -22.42 22.52
N SER A 685 16.41 -21.76 23.43
CA SER A 685 16.58 -21.79 24.89
C SER A 685 15.22 -21.52 25.55
N GLU A 686 15.06 -21.95 26.81
CA GLU A 686 13.82 -21.72 27.57
C GLU A 686 13.61 -20.23 27.88
N ASP A 687 14.68 -19.49 28.23
CA ASP A 687 14.65 -18.03 28.49
C ASP A 687 14.56 -17.16 27.21
N GLN A 688 14.09 -17.70 26.06
CA GLN A 688 14.12 -16.98 24.79
C GLN A 688 13.04 -15.87 24.71
N SER A 689 13.47 -14.62 24.75
CA SER A 689 12.58 -13.44 24.75
C SER A 689 12.30 -12.83 23.36
N THR A 690 13.05 -13.21 22.31
CA THR A 690 12.84 -12.69 20.94
C THR A 690 12.62 -13.80 19.92
N HIS A 691 11.82 -13.48 18.90
CA HIS A 691 11.16 -14.48 18.07
C HIS A 691 11.27 -14.13 16.58
N LEU A 692 11.39 -15.17 15.76
CA LEU A 692 11.21 -15.14 14.30
C LEU A 692 9.72 -15.29 13.97
N GLU A 693 9.11 -14.24 13.46
CA GLU A 693 7.77 -14.29 12.84
C GLU A 693 7.93 -14.63 11.36
N VAL A 694 7.46 -15.82 10.97
CA VAL A 694 7.48 -16.32 9.59
C VAL A 694 6.12 -16.05 8.94
N VAL A 695 6.10 -15.16 7.95
CA VAL A 695 4.87 -14.62 7.38
C VAL A 695 4.74 -15.02 5.92
N ASN A 696 4.14 -16.18 5.67
CA ASN A 696 3.71 -16.56 4.34
C ASN A 696 2.55 -15.63 3.92
N SER A 697 2.84 -14.63 3.09
CA SER A 697 1.87 -13.60 2.72
C SER A 697 0.80 -14.11 1.75
N ILE A 698 -0.27 -13.35 1.61
CA ILE A 698 -1.16 -13.48 0.43
C ILE A 698 -0.40 -13.12 -0.86
N LEU A 699 -0.99 -13.40 -2.01
CA LEU A 699 -0.50 -12.99 -3.33
C LEU A 699 -0.79 -11.48 -3.55
N SER A 700 0.00 -10.64 -2.89
CA SER A 700 0.07 -9.19 -3.02
C SER A 700 1.52 -8.76 -2.82
N GLU A 701 1.99 -7.83 -3.65
CA GLU A 701 3.26 -7.15 -3.45
C GLU A 701 3.06 -5.74 -2.90
N GLU A 702 2.06 -4.97 -3.37
CA GLU A 702 1.92 -3.55 -3.04
C GLU A 702 1.51 -3.35 -1.58
N ALA A 703 0.38 -3.91 -1.13
CA ALA A 703 -0.02 -3.78 0.27
C ALA A 703 0.91 -4.52 1.23
N VAL A 704 1.45 -5.69 0.86
CA VAL A 704 2.40 -6.43 1.71
C VAL A 704 3.70 -5.63 1.93
N LEU A 705 4.32 -5.08 0.87
CA LEU A 705 5.54 -4.28 1.05
C LEU A 705 5.26 -2.97 1.82
N GLY A 706 4.09 -2.36 1.62
CA GLY A 706 3.64 -1.22 2.43
C GLY A 706 3.53 -1.58 3.92
N PHE A 707 2.96 -2.75 4.24
CA PHE A 707 2.85 -3.26 5.60
C PHE A 707 4.23 -3.51 6.24
N GLU A 708 5.14 -4.19 5.55
CA GLU A 708 6.48 -4.46 6.09
C GLU A 708 7.32 -3.18 6.24
N TYR A 709 7.13 -2.18 5.36
CA TYR A 709 7.69 -0.85 5.59
C TYR A 709 7.11 -0.21 6.87
N GLY A 710 5.80 -0.28 7.08
CA GLY A 710 5.12 0.19 8.30
C GLY A 710 5.66 -0.46 9.57
N VAL A 711 5.92 -1.77 9.56
CA VAL A 711 6.59 -2.47 10.68
C VAL A 711 8.01 -1.93 10.90
N SER A 712 8.76 -1.71 9.82
CA SER A 712 10.15 -1.23 9.89
C SER A 712 10.32 0.22 10.39
N LEU A 713 9.25 1.03 10.36
CA LEU A 713 9.21 2.38 10.95
C LEU A 713 9.03 2.39 12.48
N GLU A 714 8.65 1.25 13.06
CA GLU A 714 8.19 1.19 14.44
C GLU A 714 9.20 0.50 15.36
N SER A 715 9.76 -0.63 14.93
CA SER A 715 10.68 -1.42 15.76
C SER A 715 12.14 -1.33 15.25
N PRO A 716 12.97 -0.42 15.80
CA PRO A 716 14.40 -0.38 15.48
C PRO A 716 15.16 -1.65 15.92
N ASN A 717 14.56 -2.47 16.79
CA ASN A 717 15.13 -3.74 17.28
C ASN A 717 14.56 -4.99 16.57
N THR A 718 14.02 -4.82 15.36
CA THR A 718 13.51 -5.94 14.52
C THR A 718 14.19 -5.93 13.15
N LEU A 719 14.75 -7.08 12.76
CA LEU A 719 15.15 -7.31 11.37
C LEU A 719 13.90 -7.61 10.52
N CYS A 720 13.44 -6.58 9.82
CA CYS A 720 12.28 -6.65 8.93
C CYS A 720 12.74 -7.03 7.52
N ILE A 721 12.25 -8.16 7.00
CA ILE A 721 12.62 -8.72 5.70
C ILE A 721 11.37 -8.92 4.86
N TRP A 722 11.37 -8.40 3.64
CA TRP A 722 10.41 -8.74 2.59
C TRP A 722 11.13 -9.53 1.48
N GLU A 723 10.63 -10.71 1.11
CA GLU A 723 11.17 -11.52 0.02
C GLU A 723 10.14 -11.66 -1.11
N ALA A 724 10.51 -11.18 -2.31
CA ALA A 724 9.73 -11.40 -3.51
C ALA A 724 9.90 -12.85 -3.99
N GLN A 725 8.83 -13.52 -4.45
CA GLN A 725 8.90 -14.93 -4.85
C GLN A 725 9.95 -15.15 -5.97
N PHE A 726 9.96 -14.24 -6.95
CA PHE A 726 11.08 -13.94 -7.85
C PHE A 726 11.36 -12.43 -7.80
N GLY A 727 12.62 -12.03 -7.99
CA GLY A 727 13.02 -10.64 -7.85
C GLY A 727 12.34 -9.70 -8.85
N ASP A 728 11.90 -10.26 -9.98
CA ASP A 728 11.20 -9.61 -11.08
C ASP A 728 9.85 -8.99 -10.68
N PHE A 729 9.15 -9.57 -9.67
CA PHE A 729 7.78 -9.18 -9.28
C PHE A 729 7.70 -7.93 -8.39
N TYR A 730 8.83 -7.39 -7.94
CA TYR A 730 8.89 -6.18 -7.11
C TYR A 730 8.14 -4.96 -7.69
N ASN A 731 7.95 -4.94 -9.01
CA ASN A 731 7.40 -3.83 -9.76
C ASN A 731 5.89 -3.61 -9.50
N GLY A 732 5.17 -4.59 -8.95
CA GLY A 732 3.82 -4.38 -8.43
C GLY A 732 3.80 -3.38 -7.27
N ALA A 733 4.84 -3.39 -6.43
CA ALA A 733 4.97 -2.50 -5.27
C ALA A 733 5.77 -1.21 -5.55
N GLN A 734 5.90 -0.79 -6.82
CA GLN A 734 6.77 0.33 -7.21
C GLN A 734 6.43 1.64 -6.47
N ILE A 735 5.14 1.91 -6.17
CA ILE A 735 4.74 3.10 -5.40
C ILE A 735 5.34 3.07 -3.99
N MET A 736 5.31 1.92 -3.30
CA MET A 736 5.92 1.77 -1.97
C MET A 736 7.43 2.04 -2.04
N ILE A 737 8.09 1.51 -3.06
CA ILE A 737 9.54 1.63 -3.26
C ILE A 737 9.94 3.08 -3.53
N ASP A 738 9.29 3.74 -4.49
CA ASP A 738 9.65 5.10 -4.92
C ASP A 738 9.25 6.17 -3.90
N THR A 739 8.20 5.92 -3.11
CA THR A 739 7.57 6.98 -2.30
C THR A 739 7.65 6.79 -0.80
N PHE A 740 8.07 5.60 -0.33
CA PHE A 740 8.34 5.32 1.08
C PHE A 740 9.78 4.79 1.27
N VAL A 741 10.14 3.67 0.63
CA VAL A 741 11.43 2.99 0.89
C VAL A 741 12.63 3.83 0.43
N SER A 742 12.58 4.45 -0.75
CA SER A 742 13.70 5.26 -1.30
C SER A 742 13.84 6.66 -0.71
N SER A 743 12.79 7.18 -0.08
CA SER A 743 12.63 8.63 0.12
C SER A 743 11.99 9.05 1.44
N GLY A 744 11.54 8.12 2.28
CA GLY A 744 10.90 8.43 3.56
C GLY A 744 11.83 9.16 4.54
N GLU A 745 13.10 8.74 4.66
CA GLU A 745 14.06 9.43 5.52
C GLU A 745 14.36 10.85 5.00
N ALA A 746 14.55 11.04 3.70
CA ALA A 746 14.82 12.35 3.13
C ALA A 746 13.64 13.33 3.36
N LYS A 747 12.41 12.87 3.13
CA LYS A 747 11.21 13.72 3.21
C LYS A 747 10.67 13.93 4.62
N TRP A 748 10.78 12.92 5.49
CA TRP A 748 10.05 12.84 6.76
C TRP A 748 10.93 12.44 7.95
N LEU A 749 12.23 12.26 7.74
CA LEU A 749 13.21 11.77 8.72
C LEU A 749 12.92 10.35 9.27
N THR A 750 12.04 9.59 8.61
CA THR A 750 11.68 8.23 9.03
C THR A 750 12.72 7.21 8.57
N GLN A 751 13.60 6.77 9.47
CA GLN A 751 14.49 5.64 9.22
C GLN A 751 13.71 4.31 9.09
N SER A 752 14.28 3.37 8.34
CA SER A 752 13.71 2.04 8.11
C SER A 752 14.83 0.99 8.02
N GLY A 753 14.64 -0.16 8.67
CA GLY A 753 15.57 -1.29 8.60
C GLY A 753 15.25 -2.31 7.51
N LEU A 754 14.29 -2.02 6.63
CA LEU A 754 13.67 -2.97 5.70
C LEU A 754 14.68 -3.58 4.73
N THR A 755 14.77 -4.91 4.73
CA THR A 755 15.59 -5.68 3.80
C THR A 755 14.71 -6.27 2.72
N MET A 756 14.98 -5.96 1.45
CA MET A 756 14.25 -6.49 0.30
C MET A 756 15.10 -7.55 -0.40
N ILE A 757 14.68 -8.81 -0.33
CA ILE A 757 15.33 -9.94 -1.02
C ILE A 757 14.63 -10.15 -2.36
N LEU A 758 15.37 -10.00 -3.45
CA LEU A 758 14.85 -10.04 -4.81
C LEU A 758 15.58 -11.11 -5.64
N PRO A 759 15.10 -12.37 -5.70
CA PRO A 759 15.78 -13.48 -6.37
C PRO A 759 16.15 -13.22 -7.84
N HIS A 760 17.44 -13.02 -8.10
CA HIS A 760 18.03 -12.57 -9.37
C HIS A 760 18.86 -13.68 -10.04
N GLY A 761 18.94 -13.66 -11.37
CA GLY A 761 19.87 -14.47 -12.13
C GLY A 761 19.33 -14.86 -13.52
N TYR A 762 20.11 -14.59 -14.56
CA TYR A 762 19.81 -14.93 -15.94
C TYR A 762 20.07 -16.42 -16.18
N ASP A 763 19.14 -17.24 -15.71
CA ASP A 763 19.27 -18.70 -15.63
C ASP A 763 18.51 -19.44 -16.77
N GLY A 764 17.93 -18.68 -17.72
CA GLY A 764 17.19 -19.20 -18.86
C GLY A 764 15.68 -19.37 -18.63
N ALA A 765 15.16 -18.90 -17.49
CA ALA A 765 13.76 -19.09 -17.06
C ALA A 765 12.72 -18.15 -17.71
N GLY A 766 13.14 -17.24 -18.59
CA GLY A 766 12.26 -16.25 -19.23
C GLY A 766 12.40 -14.82 -18.67
N PRO A 767 11.69 -13.84 -19.23
CA PRO A 767 11.85 -12.42 -18.86
C PRO A 767 11.47 -12.11 -17.42
N GLU A 768 10.40 -12.73 -16.91
CA GLU A 768 9.79 -12.47 -15.59
C GLU A 768 10.35 -13.37 -14.47
N HIS A 769 11.43 -14.09 -14.74
CA HIS A 769 12.08 -15.01 -13.79
C HIS A 769 13.62 -14.89 -13.84
N SER A 770 14.15 -13.74 -14.26
CA SER A 770 15.59 -13.51 -14.50
C SER A 770 16.18 -12.30 -13.78
N SER A 771 15.42 -11.20 -13.61
CA SER A 771 15.95 -9.87 -13.32
C SER A 771 15.14 -9.14 -12.24
N CYS A 772 15.75 -8.93 -11.07
CA CYS A 772 15.25 -7.94 -10.11
C CYS A 772 15.37 -6.47 -10.56
N HIS A 773 15.76 -6.22 -11.82
CA HIS A 773 15.93 -4.88 -12.39
C HIS A 773 16.76 -3.94 -11.51
N ILE A 774 17.92 -4.44 -11.05
CA ILE A 774 18.84 -3.75 -10.16
C ILE A 774 19.25 -2.36 -10.70
N GLU A 775 19.23 -2.17 -12.02
CA GLU A 775 19.42 -0.86 -12.65
C GLU A 775 18.45 0.22 -12.15
N ARG A 776 17.20 -0.12 -11.80
CA ARG A 776 16.19 0.83 -11.30
C ARG A 776 16.45 1.21 -9.85
N PHE A 777 16.83 0.24 -9.02
CA PHE A 777 17.23 0.50 -7.64
C PHE A 777 18.50 1.36 -7.57
N LEU A 778 19.45 1.12 -8.47
CA LEU A 778 20.67 1.93 -8.63
C LEU A 778 20.40 3.33 -9.20
N GLN A 779 19.43 3.46 -10.11
CA GLN A 779 18.98 4.77 -10.62
C GLN A 779 18.29 5.61 -9.53
N ASN A 780 17.57 4.96 -8.61
CA ASN A 780 16.90 5.59 -7.47
C ASN A 780 17.81 5.76 -6.23
N CYS A 781 19.11 5.42 -6.33
CA CYS A 781 20.10 5.80 -5.31
C CYS A 781 20.43 7.29 -5.41
N ASP A 782 20.57 7.99 -4.28
CA ASP A 782 21.11 9.37 -4.28
C ASP A 782 22.64 9.44 -4.36
N SER A 783 23.32 8.30 -4.53
CA SER A 783 24.76 8.15 -4.79
C SER A 783 25.29 9.12 -5.88
N LYS A 784 26.54 9.59 -5.74
CA LYS A 784 27.14 10.56 -6.67
C LYS A 784 28.07 9.91 -7.70
N GLU A 785 28.23 10.55 -8.86
CA GLU A 785 29.14 10.11 -9.91
C GLU A 785 30.56 10.70 -9.77
N ASP A 786 30.68 11.88 -9.15
CA ASP A 786 31.90 12.69 -9.02
C ASP A 786 32.52 12.65 -7.62
N ARG A 787 31.84 12.05 -6.63
CA ARG A 787 32.26 11.98 -5.22
C ARG A 787 32.06 10.56 -4.66
N PRO A 788 32.85 10.14 -3.65
CA PRO A 788 32.55 8.94 -2.88
C PRO A 788 31.20 9.04 -2.17
N ASP A 789 30.54 7.90 -2.00
CA ASP A 789 29.32 7.76 -1.19
C ASP A 789 29.65 7.45 0.28
N GLY A 790 28.72 7.73 1.20
CA GLY A 790 28.76 7.32 2.61
C GLY A 790 27.65 6.35 2.98
N GLU A 791 27.49 6.04 4.28
CA GLU A 791 26.29 5.33 4.79
C GLU A 791 25.03 6.21 4.76
N ASP A 792 25.19 7.52 4.51
CA ASP A 792 24.13 8.51 4.39
C ASP A 792 23.40 8.53 3.03
N VAL A 793 23.68 7.56 2.15
CA VAL A 793 22.83 7.28 0.98
C VAL A 793 21.46 6.73 1.40
N ASN A 794 20.44 6.93 0.56
CA ASN A 794 19.07 6.54 0.88
C ASN A 794 18.85 5.03 1.08
N TRP A 795 19.58 4.17 0.36
CA TRP A 795 19.59 2.72 0.62
C TRP A 795 20.90 2.03 0.21
N GLY A 796 21.14 0.84 0.78
CA GLY A 796 22.17 -0.08 0.30
C GLY A 796 21.65 -0.92 -0.87
N VAL A 797 22.48 -1.14 -1.89
CA VAL A 797 22.19 -2.06 -3.01
C VAL A 797 23.36 -3.04 -3.15
N VAL A 798 23.07 -4.34 -2.95
CA VAL A 798 24.08 -5.41 -2.87
C VAL A 798 23.70 -6.62 -3.72
N ASN A 799 24.72 -7.30 -4.26
CA ASN A 799 24.59 -8.51 -5.07
C ASN A 799 25.64 -9.53 -4.62
N PRO A 800 25.47 -10.11 -3.41
CA PRO A 800 26.47 -10.93 -2.74
C PRO A 800 26.74 -12.24 -3.50
N THR A 801 27.94 -12.79 -3.36
CA THR A 801 28.31 -14.07 -4.01
C THR A 801 28.56 -15.25 -3.07
N THR A 802 28.70 -15.04 -1.75
CA THR A 802 28.97 -16.14 -0.80
C THR A 802 27.98 -16.16 0.38
N PRO A 803 27.76 -17.32 1.02
CA PRO A 803 26.93 -17.41 2.22
C PRO A 803 27.39 -16.52 3.38
N ALA A 804 28.70 -16.41 3.64
CA ALA A 804 29.23 -15.53 4.68
C ALA A 804 28.94 -14.04 4.42
N GLN A 805 29.01 -13.59 3.16
CA GLN A 805 28.64 -12.22 2.79
C GLN A 805 27.18 -11.92 3.13
N TYR A 806 26.28 -12.88 2.91
CA TYR A 806 24.86 -12.75 3.26
C TYR A 806 24.63 -12.77 4.79
N PHE A 807 25.34 -13.63 5.53
CA PHE A 807 25.33 -13.64 7.00
C PHE A 807 25.70 -12.27 7.59
N HIS A 808 26.80 -11.69 7.12
CA HIS A 808 27.25 -10.37 7.57
C HIS A 808 26.29 -9.25 7.15
N LEU A 809 25.70 -9.29 5.96
CA LEU A 809 24.71 -8.31 5.51
C LEU A 809 23.47 -8.27 6.41
N LEU A 810 22.90 -9.43 6.74
CA LEU A 810 21.73 -9.54 7.62
C LEU A 810 22.04 -9.00 9.03
N ARG A 811 23.22 -9.33 9.57
CA ARG A 811 23.63 -8.85 10.90
C ARG A 811 23.92 -7.34 10.91
N ARG A 812 24.52 -6.80 9.84
CA ARG A 812 24.79 -5.35 9.66
C ARG A 812 23.51 -4.50 9.63
N GLN A 813 22.35 -5.07 9.32
CA GLN A 813 21.08 -4.33 9.42
C GLN A 813 20.68 -3.98 10.86
N GLN A 814 21.09 -4.77 11.86
CA GLN A 814 20.74 -4.54 13.27
C GLN A 814 21.90 -3.98 14.10
N LEU A 815 23.14 -4.39 13.84
CA LEU A 815 24.29 -3.96 14.64
C LEU A 815 24.73 -2.50 14.40
N ARG A 816 24.39 -1.90 13.24
CA ARG A 816 24.61 -0.47 12.99
C ARG A 816 23.82 0.39 13.98
N ASN A 817 24.36 1.55 14.37
CA ASN A 817 23.68 2.55 15.21
C ASN A 817 22.72 3.47 14.43
N PHE A 818 22.23 3.01 13.28
CA PHE A 818 21.16 3.63 12.49
C PHE A 818 20.44 2.53 11.69
N ARG A 819 19.31 2.86 11.08
CA ARG A 819 18.57 1.97 10.17
C ARG A 819 18.54 2.54 8.75
N LYS A 820 18.81 1.69 7.77
CA LYS A 820 18.78 2.03 6.34
C LYS A 820 18.24 0.83 5.55
N PRO A 821 17.37 1.04 4.54
CA PRO A 821 16.90 -0.05 3.69
C PRO A 821 18.04 -0.75 2.94
N LEU A 822 17.86 -2.03 2.66
CA LEU A 822 18.86 -2.87 1.99
C LEU A 822 18.22 -3.70 0.87
N ILE A 823 18.56 -3.38 -0.37
CA ILE A 823 18.15 -4.10 -1.57
C ILE A 823 19.17 -5.21 -1.85
N VAL A 824 18.75 -6.46 -1.75
CA VAL A 824 19.57 -7.65 -2.01
C VAL A 824 19.12 -8.32 -3.30
N ALA A 825 20.00 -8.36 -4.30
CA ALA A 825 19.83 -9.28 -5.43
C ALA A 825 20.02 -10.71 -4.90
N GLY A 826 18.91 -11.38 -4.62
CA GLY A 826 18.87 -12.68 -3.95
C GLY A 826 19.36 -13.81 -4.85
N PRO A 827 19.97 -14.87 -4.30
CA PRO A 827 20.45 -16.00 -5.08
C PRO A 827 19.32 -16.90 -5.61
N LYS A 828 19.54 -17.47 -6.81
CA LYS A 828 18.79 -18.65 -7.29
C LYS A 828 19.71 -19.86 -7.38
N ILE A 829 20.61 -19.90 -8.38
CA ILE A 829 21.61 -20.99 -8.51
C ILE A 829 22.56 -21.08 -7.31
N LEU A 830 22.97 -19.95 -6.71
CA LEU A 830 23.95 -19.95 -5.61
C LEU A 830 23.44 -20.63 -4.32
N LEU A 831 22.13 -20.84 -4.18
CA LEU A 831 21.54 -21.59 -3.07
C LEU A 831 22.07 -23.02 -2.95
N ARG A 832 22.51 -23.62 -4.07
CA ARG A 832 22.96 -25.02 -4.14
C ARG A 832 24.23 -25.25 -4.98
N LEU A 833 24.85 -24.19 -5.51
CA LEU A 833 26.07 -24.30 -6.32
C LEU A 833 27.25 -24.75 -5.44
N PRO A 834 27.94 -25.87 -5.70
CA PRO A 834 29.01 -26.37 -4.83
C PRO A 834 30.23 -25.45 -4.67
N ALA A 835 30.39 -24.45 -5.53
CA ALA A 835 31.43 -23.43 -5.42
C ALA A 835 30.99 -22.19 -4.58
N ALA A 836 29.70 -22.06 -4.26
CA ALA A 836 29.12 -20.95 -3.51
C ALA A 836 28.89 -21.33 -2.04
N THR A 837 29.96 -21.79 -1.38
CA THR A 837 29.95 -22.20 0.03
C THR A 837 30.95 -21.39 0.85
N SER A 838 30.70 -21.28 2.15
CA SER A 838 31.62 -20.67 3.13
C SER A 838 32.06 -21.69 4.20
N SER A 839 33.03 -21.28 5.00
CA SER A 839 33.41 -21.88 6.28
C SER A 839 32.77 -21.14 7.46
N LEU A 840 32.93 -21.66 8.67
CA LEU A 840 32.63 -20.91 9.90
C LEU A 840 33.67 -19.83 10.22
N GLU A 841 34.93 -20.00 9.77
CA GLU A 841 35.99 -18.99 9.93
C GLU A 841 35.63 -17.69 9.18
N ASP A 842 34.96 -17.79 8.03
CA ASP A 842 34.43 -16.62 7.28
C ASP A 842 33.33 -15.84 8.04
N MET A 843 32.88 -16.35 9.20
CA MET A 843 31.83 -15.78 10.07
C MET A 843 32.32 -15.57 11.51
N ALA A 844 33.59 -15.82 11.80
CA ALA A 844 34.20 -15.72 13.14
C ALA A 844 34.41 -14.26 13.59
N PRO A 845 34.66 -13.97 14.89
CA PRO A 845 34.84 -12.60 15.38
C PRO A 845 35.96 -11.85 14.63
N GLY A 846 35.74 -10.57 14.34
CA GLY A 846 36.62 -9.76 13.48
C GLY A 846 36.32 -9.85 11.98
N THR A 847 35.47 -10.80 11.54
CA THR A 847 34.99 -10.85 10.16
C THR A 847 33.78 -9.93 9.96
N HIS A 848 33.61 -9.46 8.72
CA HIS A 848 32.59 -8.50 8.35
C HIS A 848 32.25 -8.59 6.86
N PHE A 849 31.17 -7.92 6.45
CA PHE A 849 30.79 -7.81 5.04
C PHE A 849 31.87 -7.05 4.24
N MET A 850 32.44 -7.71 3.24
CA MET A 850 33.43 -7.14 2.32
C MET A 850 32.73 -6.57 1.09
N PRO A 851 32.72 -5.24 0.86
CA PRO A 851 32.02 -4.68 -0.31
C PRO A 851 32.71 -5.00 -1.65
N VAL A 852 33.99 -5.39 -1.60
CA VAL A 852 34.78 -5.85 -2.75
C VAL A 852 35.53 -7.12 -2.35
N LEU A 853 35.49 -8.16 -3.19
CA LEU A 853 36.28 -9.38 -3.02
C LEU A 853 37.26 -9.53 -4.20
N GLY A 854 38.54 -9.41 -3.89
CA GLY A 854 39.65 -9.61 -4.83
C GLY A 854 39.82 -11.05 -5.31
N ASP A 855 40.88 -11.26 -6.10
CA ASP A 855 41.16 -12.57 -6.72
C ASP A 855 42.31 -13.31 -6.00
N PRO A 856 42.04 -14.44 -5.31
CA PRO A 856 43.06 -15.19 -4.60
C PRO A 856 43.84 -16.18 -5.48
N GLU A 857 43.42 -16.45 -6.73
CA GLU A 857 44.02 -17.52 -7.55
C GLU A 857 45.21 -17.06 -8.40
N ILE A 858 45.35 -15.75 -8.65
CA ILE A 858 46.30 -15.20 -9.63
C ILE A 858 47.30 -14.24 -8.96
N PRO A 859 48.62 -14.51 -8.99
CA PRO A 859 49.63 -13.61 -8.44
C PRO A 859 49.56 -12.22 -9.09
N PRO A 860 49.45 -11.11 -8.32
CA PRO A 860 49.18 -9.78 -8.89
C PRO A 860 50.17 -9.31 -9.98
N ASP A 861 51.45 -9.69 -9.88
CA ASP A 861 52.49 -9.38 -10.87
C ASP A 861 52.33 -10.07 -12.24
N SER A 862 51.51 -11.14 -12.30
CA SER A 862 51.17 -11.82 -13.56
C SER A 862 50.02 -11.14 -14.31
N VAL A 863 49.21 -10.33 -13.63
CA VAL A 863 47.97 -9.75 -14.18
C VAL A 863 48.26 -8.70 -15.25
N ARG A 864 47.53 -8.78 -16.37
CA ARG A 864 47.51 -7.82 -17.49
C ARG A 864 46.10 -7.28 -17.76
N LYS A 865 45.07 -8.04 -17.36
CA LYS A 865 43.66 -7.68 -17.48
C LYS A 865 42.93 -7.87 -16.15
N VAL A 866 42.07 -6.92 -15.81
CA VAL A 866 41.14 -7.01 -14.69
C VAL A 866 39.71 -7.09 -15.24
N VAL A 867 38.93 -8.03 -14.72
CA VAL A 867 37.49 -8.15 -14.98
C VAL A 867 36.74 -7.90 -13.68
N PHE A 868 35.97 -6.83 -13.64
CA PHE A 868 34.98 -6.58 -12.60
C PHE A 868 33.69 -7.32 -12.94
N VAL A 869 33.05 -7.88 -11.92
CA VAL A 869 31.76 -8.57 -11.99
C VAL A 869 31.00 -8.34 -10.69
N SER A 870 29.68 -8.51 -10.71
CA SER A 870 28.83 -8.52 -9.52
C SER A 870 27.93 -9.76 -9.58
N GLY A 871 27.56 -10.32 -8.43
CA GLY A 871 26.68 -11.48 -8.36
C GLY A 871 27.18 -12.77 -9.04
N LYS A 872 26.22 -13.66 -9.32
CA LYS A 872 26.47 -15.07 -9.65
C LYS A 872 27.25 -15.33 -10.95
N HIS A 873 27.35 -14.35 -11.86
CA HIS A 873 28.17 -14.43 -13.08
C HIS A 873 29.67 -14.62 -12.79
N TYR A 874 30.15 -14.26 -11.58
CA TYR A 874 31.50 -14.57 -11.10
C TYR A 874 31.87 -16.05 -11.31
N TYR A 875 30.96 -16.97 -10.97
CA TYR A 875 31.23 -18.41 -11.04
C TYR A 875 31.37 -18.90 -12.48
N THR A 876 30.58 -18.34 -13.41
CA THR A 876 30.70 -18.58 -14.85
C THR A 876 32.07 -18.11 -15.37
N LEU A 877 32.49 -16.90 -15.00
CA LEU A 877 33.78 -16.33 -15.42
C LEU A 877 34.97 -17.11 -14.85
N LYS A 878 34.90 -17.52 -13.58
CA LYS A 878 35.93 -18.34 -12.91
C LYS A 878 36.09 -19.71 -13.57
N ALA A 879 34.99 -20.41 -13.83
CA ALA A 879 35.01 -21.70 -14.53
C ALA A 879 35.58 -21.57 -15.96
N GLU A 880 35.15 -20.57 -16.72
CA GLU A 880 35.64 -20.31 -18.09
C GLU A 880 37.14 -19.95 -18.11
N ARG A 881 37.62 -19.16 -17.12
CA ARG A 881 39.05 -18.84 -16.97
C ARG A 881 39.89 -20.09 -16.73
N GLN A 882 39.44 -20.95 -15.80
CA GLN A 882 40.12 -22.19 -15.44
C GLN A 882 40.14 -23.18 -16.61
N ALA A 883 39.00 -23.36 -17.30
CA ALA A 883 38.89 -24.21 -18.48
C ALA A 883 39.80 -23.77 -19.66
N ARG A 884 40.07 -22.47 -19.78
CA ARG A 884 41.01 -21.91 -20.77
C ARG A 884 42.47 -21.83 -20.30
N GLY A 885 42.76 -22.19 -19.04
CA GLY A 885 44.11 -22.10 -18.45
C GLY A 885 44.69 -20.68 -18.37
N ILE A 886 43.84 -19.65 -18.33
CA ILE A 886 44.26 -18.23 -18.37
C ILE A 886 44.86 -17.83 -17.02
N ARG A 887 46.07 -17.25 -17.03
CA ARG A 887 46.87 -16.92 -15.82
C ARG A 887 47.23 -15.44 -15.66
N ASP A 888 46.79 -14.56 -16.57
CA ASP A 888 47.09 -13.12 -16.56
C ASP A 888 45.83 -12.24 -16.36
N MET A 889 44.71 -12.85 -15.97
CA MET A 889 43.42 -12.20 -15.80
C MET A 889 42.90 -12.37 -14.37
N ALA A 890 42.77 -11.26 -13.63
CA ALA A 890 42.09 -11.23 -12.33
C ALA A 890 40.58 -10.97 -12.51
N ILE A 891 39.76 -11.58 -11.66
CA ILE A 891 38.31 -11.44 -11.59
C ILE A 891 37.94 -10.90 -10.20
N ILE A 892 37.61 -9.60 -10.13
CA ILE A 892 37.25 -8.89 -8.90
C ILE A 892 35.72 -8.84 -8.80
N ARG A 893 35.17 -9.19 -7.63
CA ARG A 893 33.75 -9.05 -7.34
C ARG A 893 33.48 -7.72 -6.65
N VAL A 894 32.45 -7.02 -7.12
CA VAL A 894 31.86 -5.85 -6.49
C VAL A 894 30.54 -6.29 -5.86
N GLU A 895 30.54 -6.47 -4.55
CA GLU A 895 29.45 -7.09 -3.77
C GLU A 895 28.46 -6.02 -3.29
N ALA A 896 28.96 -4.83 -2.93
CA ALA A 896 28.15 -3.62 -2.76
C ALA A 896 28.27 -2.73 -4.01
N LEU A 897 27.12 -2.27 -4.50
CA LEU A 897 27.03 -1.37 -5.65
C LEU A 897 26.67 0.05 -5.18
N CYS A 898 25.79 0.17 -4.18
CA CYS A 898 25.54 1.40 -3.43
C CYS A 898 25.62 1.09 -1.91
N PRO A 899 26.35 1.86 -1.07
CA PRO A 899 27.34 2.89 -1.43
C PRO A 899 28.41 2.35 -2.38
N PHE A 900 28.90 3.14 -3.34
CA PHE A 900 29.90 2.66 -4.30
C PHE A 900 31.29 2.56 -3.65
N PRO A 901 31.91 1.36 -3.55
CA PRO A 901 33.07 1.08 -2.70
C PRO A 901 34.39 1.59 -3.31
N THR A 902 34.51 2.91 -3.33
CA THR A 902 35.59 3.66 -3.98
C THR A 902 36.95 3.37 -3.35
N GLN A 903 37.00 3.21 -2.04
CA GLN A 903 38.25 2.99 -1.32
C GLN A 903 38.78 1.58 -1.58
N GLU A 904 37.91 0.59 -1.49
CA GLU A 904 38.21 -0.84 -1.60
C GLU A 904 38.56 -1.23 -3.03
N ILE A 905 37.83 -0.70 -4.03
CA ILE A 905 38.20 -0.84 -5.45
C ILE A 905 39.60 -0.25 -5.70
N ASN A 906 39.93 0.89 -5.10
CA ASN A 906 41.25 1.50 -5.25
C ASN A 906 42.38 0.70 -4.56
N VAL A 907 42.13 0.17 -3.35
CA VAL A 907 43.07 -0.71 -2.63
C VAL A 907 43.31 -2.01 -3.40
N GLU A 908 42.26 -2.60 -4.00
CA GLU A 908 42.39 -3.80 -4.82
C GLU A 908 43.17 -3.52 -6.13
N LEU A 909 42.83 -2.43 -6.84
CA LEU A 909 43.51 -2.02 -8.07
C LEU A 909 45.01 -1.74 -7.85
N ALA A 910 45.42 -1.23 -6.69
CA ALA A 910 46.81 -0.94 -6.37
C ALA A 910 47.73 -2.18 -6.40
N LYS A 911 47.16 -3.39 -6.28
CA LYS A 911 47.88 -4.67 -6.40
C LYS A 911 48.32 -4.93 -7.84
N TYR A 912 47.50 -4.55 -8.83
CA TYR A 912 47.62 -5.00 -10.21
C TYR A 912 48.39 -4.02 -11.12
N LYS A 913 49.59 -3.60 -10.71
CA LYS A 913 50.43 -2.55 -11.33
C LYS A 913 50.78 -2.74 -12.82
N LYS A 914 50.53 -3.92 -13.39
CA LYS A 914 50.81 -4.28 -14.79
C LYS A 914 49.52 -4.46 -15.63
N ALA A 915 48.34 -4.26 -15.03
CA ALA A 915 47.07 -4.30 -15.74
C ALA A 915 46.89 -3.07 -16.64
N LYS A 916 46.41 -3.29 -17.87
CA LYS A 916 46.13 -2.24 -18.87
C LYS A 916 44.73 -2.34 -19.49
N VAL A 917 44.01 -3.42 -19.19
CA VAL A 917 42.67 -3.69 -19.74
C VAL A 917 41.71 -3.90 -18.60
N PHE A 918 40.66 -3.09 -18.55
CA PHE A 918 39.64 -3.11 -17.52
C PHE A 918 38.28 -3.38 -18.16
N VAL A 919 37.60 -4.43 -17.70
CA VAL A 919 36.32 -4.88 -18.25
C VAL A 919 35.30 -4.98 -17.13
N TRP A 920 34.11 -4.43 -17.32
CA TRP A 920 32.92 -4.82 -16.57
C TRP A 920 32.24 -5.96 -17.35
N SER A 921 32.09 -7.14 -16.73
CA SER A 921 31.32 -8.23 -17.32
C SER A 921 30.14 -8.58 -16.44
N GLN A 922 28.98 -8.64 -17.07
CA GLN A 922 27.68 -8.92 -16.47
C GLN A 922 26.90 -9.87 -17.39
N GLU A 923 25.82 -10.44 -16.90
CA GLU A 923 24.94 -11.33 -17.68
C GLU A 923 23.68 -10.61 -18.18
N GLU A 924 23.28 -9.57 -17.45
CA GLU A 924 22.20 -8.66 -17.78
C GLU A 924 22.51 -7.86 -19.07
N HIS A 925 21.46 -7.49 -19.80
CA HIS A 925 21.59 -6.68 -21.01
C HIS A 925 22.30 -5.35 -20.75
N ARG A 926 22.93 -4.76 -21.78
CA ARG A 926 23.66 -3.47 -21.68
C ARG A 926 22.89 -2.31 -21.02
N ASN A 927 21.55 -2.30 -21.09
CA ASN A 927 20.66 -1.31 -20.48
C ASN A 927 20.05 -1.75 -19.13
N MET A 928 20.55 -2.84 -18.56
CA MET A 928 20.13 -3.46 -17.31
C MET A 928 21.39 -3.77 -16.48
N GLY A 929 21.21 -4.25 -15.25
CA GLY A 929 22.34 -4.52 -14.37
C GLY A 929 23.08 -3.25 -13.95
N ALA A 930 24.27 -3.40 -13.38
CA ALA A 930 24.97 -2.26 -12.79
C ALA A 930 25.71 -1.35 -13.80
N TRP A 931 25.87 -1.75 -15.08
CA TRP A 931 26.78 -1.10 -16.05
C TRP A 931 26.65 0.43 -16.11
N PHE A 932 25.44 0.97 -16.29
CA PHE A 932 25.24 2.42 -16.41
C PHE A 932 25.49 3.19 -15.11
N PHE A 933 25.32 2.56 -13.94
CA PHE A 933 25.62 3.16 -12.65
C PHE A 933 27.12 3.14 -12.33
N VAL A 934 27.78 1.99 -12.53
CA VAL A 934 29.19 1.83 -12.15
C VAL A 934 30.15 2.51 -13.11
N ARG A 935 29.81 2.60 -14.41
CA ARG A 935 30.70 3.18 -15.43
C ARG A 935 31.19 4.60 -15.09
N PRO A 936 30.33 5.62 -14.86
CA PRO A 936 30.79 6.98 -14.57
C PRO A 936 31.59 7.03 -13.26
N ARG A 937 31.21 6.24 -12.25
CA ARG A 937 31.93 6.13 -10.98
C ARG A 937 33.33 5.53 -11.15
N PHE A 938 33.48 4.49 -11.98
CA PHE A 938 34.80 3.98 -12.39
C PHE A 938 35.62 5.00 -13.20
N GLU A 939 34.97 5.76 -14.09
CA GLU A 939 35.63 6.77 -14.93
C GLU A 939 36.13 7.99 -14.11
N ASN A 940 35.42 8.37 -13.05
CA ASN A 940 35.75 9.53 -12.21
C ASN A 940 36.58 9.18 -10.96
N LEU A 941 36.16 8.18 -10.18
CA LEU A 941 36.62 7.97 -8.79
C LEU A 941 37.84 7.04 -8.68
N CYS A 942 37.95 6.04 -9.55
CA CYS A 942 39.04 5.07 -9.48
C CYS A 942 40.37 5.65 -9.96
N SER A 943 41.48 5.30 -9.31
CA SER A 943 42.78 5.99 -9.42
C SER A 943 43.58 5.71 -10.70
N THR A 944 43.32 4.60 -11.39
CA THR A 944 44.11 4.14 -12.54
C THR A 944 43.79 4.96 -13.80
N LYS A 945 44.79 5.65 -14.38
CA LYS A 945 44.59 6.49 -15.59
C LYS A 945 43.97 5.75 -16.78
N ASP A 946 44.16 4.44 -16.87
CA ASP A 946 43.60 3.60 -17.94
C ASP A 946 42.14 3.18 -17.66
N ILE A 947 41.72 3.01 -16.39
CA ILE A 947 40.29 2.75 -16.07
C ILE A 947 39.45 4.01 -16.32
N ARG A 948 40.00 5.19 -16.02
CA ARG A 948 39.42 6.53 -16.34
C ARG A 948 39.27 6.84 -17.84
N ARG A 949 39.64 5.92 -18.72
CA ARG A 949 39.63 6.11 -20.19
C ARG A 949 39.03 4.93 -20.94
N HIS A 950 39.21 3.71 -20.44
CA HIS A 950 39.05 2.48 -21.22
C HIS A 950 38.40 1.32 -20.45
N ILE A 951 37.56 1.59 -19.43
CA ILE A 951 36.65 0.55 -18.92
C ILE A 951 35.63 0.17 -20.00
N THR A 952 35.45 -1.13 -20.25
CA THR A 952 34.61 -1.64 -21.34
C THR A 952 33.59 -2.67 -20.86
N LEU A 953 32.39 -2.66 -21.43
CA LEU A 953 31.37 -3.67 -21.18
C LEU A 953 31.64 -4.96 -21.95
N SER A 954 31.42 -6.09 -21.30
CA SER A 954 31.33 -7.42 -21.94
C SER A 954 30.08 -8.16 -21.45
N ASP A 955 28.96 -7.94 -22.12
CA ASP A 955 27.72 -8.70 -21.93
C ASP A 955 27.76 -10.07 -22.63
N THR A 956 26.97 -11.03 -22.15
CA THR A 956 26.97 -12.41 -22.66
C THR A 956 25.80 -12.69 -23.61
N MET A 957 24.63 -12.08 -23.36
CA MET A 957 23.41 -12.33 -24.16
C MET A 957 23.53 -11.89 -25.62
N HIS A 958 24.23 -10.79 -25.91
CA HIS A 958 24.40 -10.26 -27.27
C HIS A 958 25.14 -11.22 -28.23
N LYS A 959 25.74 -12.31 -27.71
CA LYS A 959 26.36 -13.39 -28.49
C LYS A 959 25.67 -14.76 -28.37
N ARG A 960 24.65 -14.91 -27.51
CA ARG A 960 23.93 -16.19 -27.27
C ARG A 960 22.45 -16.18 -27.66
N GLY A 961 21.75 -15.05 -27.64
CA GLY A 961 20.31 -14.98 -27.96
C GLY A 961 19.98 -15.59 -29.34
N ASN A 962 20.70 -15.15 -30.38
CA ASN A 962 20.56 -15.66 -31.75
C ASN A 962 21.00 -17.13 -31.96
N ARG A 963 21.58 -17.79 -30.95
CA ARG A 963 21.87 -19.23 -31.01
C ARG A 963 20.81 -20.06 -30.32
N LEU A 964 20.41 -19.74 -29.09
CA LEU A 964 19.38 -20.52 -28.38
C LEU A 964 18.01 -20.47 -29.07
N ILE A 965 17.60 -19.31 -29.59
CA ILE A 965 16.34 -19.14 -30.34
C ILE A 965 16.37 -19.93 -31.67
N ARG A 966 17.55 -20.14 -32.24
CA ARG A 966 17.75 -20.86 -33.51
C ARG A 966 17.88 -22.37 -33.32
N ASP A 967 18.70 -22.81 -32.37
CA ASP A 967 19.00 -24.22 -32.13
C ASP A 967 17.77 -24.95 -31.55
N GLY A 968 16.94 -24.25 -30.76
CA GLY A 968 15.65 -24.76 -30.26
C GLY A 968 14.62 -25.10 -31.36
N TYR A 969 14.81 -24.62 -32.58
CA TYR A 969 13.98 -24.94 -33.75
C TYR A 969 14.56 -26.05 -34.64
N GLN A 970 15.75 -26.61 -34.34
CA GLN A 970 16.42 -27.61 -35.20
C GLN A 970 16.72 -28.96 -34.53
N SER A 971 16.33 -29.17 -33.26
CA SER A 971 16.61 -30.41 -32.51
C SER A 971 15.38 -31.24 -32.11
N ALA A 972 14.25 -31.08 -32.79
CA ALA A 972 13.09 -31.98 -32.66
C ALA A 972 13.20 -33.17 -33.64
N PRO A 973 13.16 -34.44 -33.18
CA PRO A 973 13.25 -35.61 -34.06
C PRO A 973 11.97 -35.79 -34.90
N LEU A 974 12.12 -35.68 -36.23
CA LEU A 974 11.01 -35.75 -37.19
C LEU A 974 10.45 -37.18 -37.34
N GLY A 975 9.25 -37.41 -36.82
CA GLY A 975 8.38 -38.51 -37.25
C GLY A 975 7.65 -38.15 -38.56
N PRO A 976 7.35 -39.13 -39.45
CA PRO A 976 6.76 -38.86 -40.76
C PRO A 976 5.28 -38.44 -40.67
N PRO A 977 4.82 -37.49 -41.50
CA PRO A 977 3.47 -36.94 -41.41
C PRO A 977 2.39 -37.83 -42.04
N LYS A 978 1.15 -37.72 -41.53
CA LYS A 978 -0.08 -38.10 -42.24
C LYS A 978 -0.98 -36.86 -42.38
N PRO A 979 -1.56 -36.59 -43.57
CA PRO A 979 -2.34 -35.37 -43.82
C PRO A 979 -3.85 -35.52 -43.53
N ARG A 980 -4.57 -34.40 -43.63
CA ARG A 980 -6.02 -34.15 -43.40
C ARG A 980 -6.36 -33.80 -41.93
N LEU A 981 -7.22 -32.81 -41.63
CA LEU A 981 -7.97 -31.88 -42.50
C LEU A 981 -8.22 -30.51 -41.83
N LEU A 982 -7.94 -29.44 -42.60
CA LEU A 982 -8.65 -28.15 -42.71
C LEU A 982 -9.72 -27.77 -41.65
N TRP A 983 -9.53 -26.63 -40.95
CA TRP A 983 -10.42 -25.43 -40.92
C TRP A 983 -9.65 -24.22 -40.33
N VAL A 984 -10.18 -23.00 -40.42
CA VAL A 984 -9.39 -21.77 -40.63
C VAL A 984 -9.92 -20.52 -39.89
N LEU A 985 -8.99 -19.64 -39.46
CA LEU A 985 -9.09 -18.23 -39.05
C LEU A 985 -9.95 -17.82 -37.83
N LEU A 986 -9.30 -17.15 -36.86
CA LEU A 986 -9.49 -15.73 -36.50
C LEU A 986 -8.50 -15.35 -35.38
N GLY A 987 -7.75 -14.23 -35.48
CA GLY A 987 -6.90 -13.82 -34.34
C GLY A 987 -5.77 -12.77 -34.50
N GLU A 988 -5.34 -12.35 -35.70
CA GLU A 988 -4.18 -11.44 -35.85
C GLU A 988 -4.51 -10.08 -36.51
N ILE A 989 -5.13 -9.17 -35.75
CA ILE A 989 -5.04 -7.71 -35.99
C ILE A 989 -5.03 -6.98 -34.64
N LEU A 990 -3.86 -6.48 -34.18
CA LEU A 990 -3.65 -5.23 -33.40
C LEU A 990 -2.27 -5.22 -32.70
N THR A 991 -1.20 -4.79 -33.39
CA THR A 991 -0.03 -4.07 -32.82
C THR A 991 1.02 -3.73 -33.92
N ALA A 992 0.69 -2.81 -34.83
CA ALA A 992 1.61 -2.37 -35.89
C ALA A 992 1.36 -0.91 -36.34
N SER A 993 1.46 0.04 -35.41
CA SER A 993 1.32 1.48 -35.70
C SER A 993 2.32 2.33 -34.92
N LEU A 994 3.53 2.51 -35.47
CA LEU A 994 4.26 3.78 -35.57
C LEU A 994 5.69 3.54 -36.07
N SER A 995 5.90 3.75 -37.37
CA SER A 995 7.20 4.00 -37.97
C SER A 995 6.94 4.95 -39.13
N PHE A 996 7.57 6.12 -39.11
CA PHE A 996 7.39 7.13 -40.15
C PHE A 996 8.08 6.71 -41.46
N GLY A 997 7.61 7.27 -42.57
CA GLY A 997 8.24 7.19 -43.88
C GLY A 997 9.60 7.91 -43.94
N ASP A 998 10.23 8.04 -45.11
CA ASP A 998 9.59 8.26 -46.41
C ASP A 998 10.23 7.50 -47.59
N ASP A 999 9.40 7.18 -48.57
CA ASP A 999 9.49 7.46 -50.02
C ASP A 999 10.85 7.84 -50.66
N LEU A 1000 11.13 7.58 -51.95
CA LEU A 1000 10.47 6.80 -53.02
C LEU A 1000 11.52 6.63 -54.14
N GLY A 1001 11.43 5.59 -54.97
CA GLY A 1001 12.30 5.46 -56.15
C GLY A 1001 12.17 4.11 -56.86
N ASN A 1002 11.28 4.04 -57.85
CA ASN A 1002 10.91 2.79 -58.51
C ASN A 1002 11.55 2.66 -59.93
N GLY A 1003 11.78 1.41 -60.35
CA GLY A 1003 12.40 1.04 -61.63
C GLY A 1003 13.87 0.60 -61.49
N GLY A 1004 14.35 -0.41 -62.22
CA GLY A 1004 13.66 -1.30 -63.16
C GLY A 1004 14.66 -2.12 -63.98
N GLU A 1005 14.25 -3.31 -64.43
CA GLU A 1005 14.89 -4.13 -65.48
C GLU A 1005 16.36 -4.61 -65.29
N THR A 1006 16.47 -5.88 -64.86
CA THR A 1006 17.23 -6.97 -65.51
C THR A 1006 18.73 -6.90 -65.89
N VAL A 1007 19.46 -7.90 -65.36
CA VAL A 1007 20.32 -8.88 -66.10
C VAL A 1007 21.84 -8.64 -66.32
N ARG A 1008 22.62 -9.55 -65.69
CA ARG A 1008 23.94 -10.15 -66.07
C ARG A 1008 25.29 -9.38 -65.98
N LEU A 1009 26.18 -9.98 -65.17
CA LEU A 1009 27.54 -10.51 -65.48
C LEU A 1009 28.50 -9.72 -66.41
N GLY A 1010 29.73 -9.48 -65.89
CA GLY A 1010 30.92 -8.99 -66.62
C GLY A 1010 31.70 -7.98 -65.77
N GLN A 1011 32.57 -8.35 -64.82
CA GLN A 1011 33.87 -9.04 -64.93
C GLN A 1011 34.96 -8.21 -65.67
N LEU A 1012 36.09 -7.96 -64.98
CA LEU A 1012 37.40 -7.46 -65.50
C LEU A 1012 37.42 -5.98 -65.98
N SER A 1013 38.54 -5.24 -65.94
CA SER A 1013 39.87 -5.47 -65.32
C SER A 1013 40.71 -4.18 -65.22
N GLY A 1014 41.58 -4.10 -64.20
CA GLY A 1014 42.76 -3.22 -64.14
C GLY A 1014 42.51 -1.77 -63.68
N GLY A 1015 43.47 -1.08 -63.05
CA GLY A 1015 44.75 -1.55 -62.49
C GLY A 1015 45.88 -0.53 -62.60
N LYS A 1016 46.73 -0.43 -61.55
CA LYS A 1016 47.96 0.42 -61.46
C LYS A 1016 47.69 1.94 -61.52
N GLU A 1017 48.55 2.85 -61.04
CA GLU A 1017 49.74 2.79 -60.16
C GLU A 1017 49.81 4.11 -59.33
N ARG A 1018 50.41 4.14 -58.12
CA ARG A 1018 51.67 4.87 -57.77
C ARG A 1018 51.79 6.34 -58.25
N GLU A 1019 52.36 7.30 -57.51
CA GLU A 1019 53.32 7.24 -56.38
C GLU A 1019 53.43 8.62 -55.65
N ARG A 1020 54.07 8.66 -54.46
CA ARG A 1020 54.84 9.82 -53.87
C ARG A 1020 54.06 11.09 -53.41
N GLU A 1021 54.53 11.92 -52.46
CA GLU A 1021 55.70 11.86 -51.56
C GLU A 1021 55.53 12.72 -50.27
N ASN A 1022 56.30 12.39 -49.21
CA ASN A 1022 56.76 13.23 -48.06
C ASN A 1022 55.72 13.92 -47.13
N ARG A 1023 55.81 13.90 -45.77
CA ARG A 1023 56.90 14.26 -44.79
C ARG A 1023 57.11 15.79 -44.68
N VAL A 1024 57.18 16.46 -43.50
CA VAL A 1024 57.28 16.01 -42.08
C VAL A 1024 57.02 17.18 -41.05
N LEU A 1025 56.80 16.90 -39.75
CA LEU A 1025 56.95 17.79 -38.55
C LEU A 1025 55.98 19.01 -38.39
N GLU A 1026 55.67 19.62 -37.22
CA GLU A 1026 55.71 19.23 -35.77
C GLU A 1026 54.70 20.06 -34.90
N HIS A 1027 54.78 19.96 -33.55
CA HIS A 1027 53.91 20.58 -32.53
C HIS A 1027 53.97 22.12 -32.37
N ARG A 1028 52.89 22.75 -31.86
CA ARG A 1028 52.87 23.44 -30.53
C ARG A 1028 51.45 23.86 -30.04
N HIS A 1029 51.38 24.59 -28.91
CA HIS A 1029 50.24 24.68 -27.99
C HIS A 1029 49.48 26.03 -27.94
N ARG A 1030 48.17 25.93 -27.66
CA ARG A 1030 47.32 26.76 -26.75
C ARG A 1030 46.91 28.22 -27.09
N HIS A 1031 45.65 28.48 -26.72
CA HIS A 1031 44.97 29.73 -26.33
C HIS A 1031 44.84 30.90 -27.32
N HIS A 1032 43.62 31.44 -27.40
CA HIS A 1032 43.40 32.88 -27.34
C HIS A 1032 42.05 33.23 -26.68
N LEU A 1033 42.05 34.32 -25.91
CA LEU A 1033 40.88 35.14 -25.54
C LEU A 1033 40.85 36.38 -26.45
N LEU A 1034 39.68 37.00 -26.63
CA LEU A 1034 39.51 38.38 -27.11
C LEU A 1034 38.27 39.03 -26.46
N ASP A 1035 38.30 40.36 -26.37
CA ASP A 1035 37.35 41.21 -25.61
C ASP A 1035 37.35 42.66 -26.17
N ALA A 1036 36.43 43.50 -25.70
CA ALA A 1036 36.30 44.97 -25.86
C ALA A 1036 35.83 45.55 -27.23
N GLY A 1037 35.37 46.82 -27.18
CA GLY A 1037 34.94 47.65 -28.32
C GLY A 1037 34.81 49.16 -27.98
N PRO A 1038 34.38 50.05 -28.92
CA PRO A 1038 34.18 51.50 -28.67
C PRO A 1038 32.83 52.06 -29.23
N ILE A 1039 32.39 53.34 -29.14
CA ILE A 1039 32.33 54.47 -28.16
C ILE A 1039 31.69 55.70 -28.91
N TRP A 1040 30.63 56.31 -28.36
CA TRP A 1040 30.13 57.73 -28.47
C TRP A 1040 30.18 58.60 -29.76
N ARG A 1041 29.08 59.36 -30.06
CA ARG A 1041 28.94 60.85 -29.83
C ARG A 1041 27.68 61.55 -30.44
N ARG A 1042 27.13 62.57 -29.72
CA ARG A 1042 26.22 63.72 -30.11
C ARG A 1042 24.82 63.37 -30.72
N GLY A 1043 23.74 64.16 -30.57
CA GLY A 1043 23.34 65.15 -29.54
C GLY A 1043 22.88 66.55 -30.02
N THR A 1044 21.56 66.86 -29.99
CA THR A 1044 20.96 68.24 -29.99
C THR A 1044 19.47 68.29 -29.52
N LYS A 1045 18.95 69.49 -29.20
CA LYS A 1045 17.55 69.86 -28.80
C LYS A 1045 16.85 70.67 -29.95
N PRO A 1046 15.73 71.46 -29.81
CA PRO A 1046 14.75 71.70 -28.70
C PRO A 1046 13.23 71.84 -29.08
N SER A 1047 12.39 72.18 -28.07
CA SER A 1047 11.21 73.11 -28.13
C SER A 1047 9.92 72.70 -28.90
N ASN A 1048 8.69 73.15 -28.56
CA ASN A 1048 8.19 74.01 -27.45
C ASN A 1048 6.66 73.95 -27.19
N ASN A 1049 6.26 74.34 -25.96
CA ASN A 1049 5.11 75.22 -25.58
C ASN A 1049 3.61 74.80 -25.52
N LEU A 1050 3.00 75.18 -24.36
CA LEU A 1050 1.64 75.76 -24.12
C LEU A 1050 0.35 74.89 -24.34
N HIS A 1051 -0.80 75.10 -23.66
CA HIS A 1051 -1.14 75.67 -22.32
C HIS A 1051 -2.64 75.45 -21.95
N ILE A 1052 -3.00 75.60 -20.65
CA ILE A 1052 -4.30 76.09 -20.11
C ILE A 1052 -5.54 75.12 -20.03
N LEU A 1053 -6.48 75.51 -19.14
CA LEU A 1053 -7.70 74.88 -18.56
C LEU A 1053 -9.01 75.53 -19.13
N PRO A 1054 -10.24 75.45 -18.54
CA PRO A 1054 -11.13 74.32 -18.11
C PRO A 1054 -12.64 74.47 -18.55
N ARG A 1055 -13.55 73.63 -17.99
CA ARG A 1055 -15.03 73.79 -17.74
C ARG A 1055 -16.09 73.35 -18.82
N LEU A 1056 -16.98 72.42 -18.41
CA LEU A 1056 -18.49 72.47 -18.26
C LEU A 1056 -19.42 73.13 -19.33
N PRO A 1057 -20.78 72.88 -19.38
CA PRO A 1057 -21.66 71.81 -18.81
C PRO A 1057 -22.84 71.25 -19.69
N ARG A 1058 -23.54 70.20 -19.20
CA ARG A 1058 -25.02 69.83 -19.23
C ARG A 1058 -25.96 70.14 -20.45
N ALA A 1059 -26.87 69.20 -20.79
CA ALA A 1059 -28.35 69.21 -20.50
C ALA A 1059 -29.24 68.27 -21.39
N GLY A 1060 -30.46 67.92 -20.92
CA GLY A 1060 -31.55 67.19 -21.63
C GLY A 1060 -31.78 65.73 -21.17
N GLU A 1061 -32.71 65.36 -20.27
CA GLU A 1061 -34.21 65.27 -20.34
C GLU A 1061 -34.74 63.93 -20.94
N SER A 1062 -35.80 63.27 -20.43
CA SER A 1062 -36.69 63.50 -19.25
C SER A 1062 -37.49 62.23 -18.81
N GLY A 1063 -37.91 62.17 -17.52
CA GLY A 1063 -39.04 61.40 -16.91
C GLY A 1063 -39.12 59.84 -16.97
N SER A 1064 -39.91 59.13 -16.14
CA SER A 1064 -40.43 59.37 -14.77
C SER A 1064 -41.17 58.14 -14.17
N SER A 1065 -40.85 57.76 -12.91
CA SER A 1065 -41.71 57.13 -11.85
C SER A 1065 -42.60 55.88 -12.07
N GLY A 1066 -42.60 54.93 -11.10
CA GLY A 1066 -43.81 54.14 -10.73
C GLY A 1066 -43.62 52.67 -10.28
N ILE A 1067 -44.10 52.32 -9.07
CA ILE A 1067 -44.27 50.97 -8.44
C ILE A 1067 -45.52 51.03 -7.52
N PRO A 1068 -46.07 49.99 -6.81
CA PRO A 1068 -45.75 48.55 -6.69
C PRO A 1068 -46.99 47.57 -6.62
N CYS A 1069 -46.76 46.33 -6.12
CA CYS A 1069 -47.68 45.41 -5.38
C CYS A 1069 -48.41 44.23 -6.08
N GLU A 1070 -48.96 43.33 -5.23
CA GLU A 1070 -49.15 41.87 -5.42
C GLU A 1070 -50.61 41.40 -5.68
N VAL A 1071 -50.81 40.07 -5.93
CA VAL A 1071 -51.78 39.12 -5.30
C VAL A 1071 -52.00 37.85 -6.17
N ILE A 1072 -52.36 36.70 -5.57
CA ILE A 1072 -52.33 35.35 -6.19
C ILE A 1072 -53.62 34.53 -5.94
N PRO A 1073 -54.23 33.92 -7.00
CA PRO A 1073 -54.95 32.64 -6.84
C PRO A 1073 -54.81 31.64 -8.02
N ARG A 1074 -55.49 30.49 -7.90
CA ARG A 1074 -55.83 29.45 -8.94
C ARG A 1074 -57.36 29.57 -9.27
N PRO A 1075 -58.14 28.66 -9.95
CA PRO A 1075 -57.87 27.26 -10.40
C PRO A 1075 -58.61 26.72 -11.68
N SER A 1076 -58.55 25.39 -11.89
CA SER A 1076 -59.54 24.51 -12.59
C SER A 1076 -59.55 24.47 -14.15
N CYS A 1077 -60.12 23.47 -14.88
CA CYS A 1077 -60.39 22.02 -14.65
C CYS A 1077 -60.80 21.30 -15.98
N GLY A 1078 -60.84 19.95 -15.98
CA GLY A 1078 -61.51 19.10 -17.02
C GLY A 1078 -60.59 18.61 -18.16
N VAL A 1079 -60.33 17.32 -18.47
CA VAL A 1079 -60.98 15.98 -18.32
C VAL A 1079 -61.85 15.53 -19.50
N ARG A 1080 -61.27 14.67 -20.37
CA ARG A 1080 -61.85 13.54 -21.17
C ARG A 1080 -60.80 13.11 -22.24
N GLY A 1081 -60.54 11.84 -22.56
CA GLY A 1081 -60.86 10.59 -21.87
C GLY A 1081 -60.93 9.35 -22.79
N ARG A 1082 -60.40 8.22 -22.29
CA ARG A 1082 -60.61 6.79 -22.71
C ARG A 1082 -59.56 6.08 -23.61
N HIS A 1083 -59.34 4.81 -23.20
CA HIS A 1083 -58.89 3.61 -23.91
C HIS A 1083 -57.42 3.45 -24.35
N SER A 1084 -56.82 2.23 -24.31
CA SER A 1084 -56.90 1.11 -23.33
C SER A 1084 -55.98 -0.05 -23.75
N ARG A 1085 -55.02 -0.45 -22.90
CA ARG A 1085 -54.20 -1.70 -23.00
C ARG A 1085 -53.25 -1.80 -24.24
N ALA A 1086 -52.27 -2.72 -24.30
CA ALA A 1086 -51.32 -3.30 -23.33
C ALA A 1086 -50.34 -4.23 -24.09
N TYR A 1087 -49.27 -4.72 -23.43
CA TYR A 1087 -48.29 -5.72 -23.91
C TYR A 1087 -47.34 -5.27 -25.04
N LEU A 1088 -46.17 -5.90 -25.25
CA LEU A 1088 -45.06 -6.33 -24.35
C LEU A 1088 -43.87 -6.77 -25.25
N LEU A 1089 -42.71 -7.02 -24.64
CA LEU A 1089 -41.52 -7.72 -25.16
C LEU A 1089 -40.62 -6.98 -26.18
N ALA A 1090 -39.32 -7.22 -25.97
CA ALA A 1090 -38.20 -7.05 -26.91
C ALA A 1090 -37.83 -8.47 -27.46
N PRO A 1091 -36.70 -8.75 -28.16
CA PRO A 1091 -35.60 -7.86 -28.56
C PRO A 1091 -35.07 -8.08 -30.00
N ALA A 1092 -33.94 -7.40 -30.30
CA ALA A 1092 -32.88 -7.77 -31.25
C ALA A 1092 -33.17 -7.82 -32.77
N MET A 1093 -32.30 -7.14 -33.54
CA MET A 1093 -31.74 -7.64 -34.80
C MET A 1093 -30.37 -6.99 -35.07
N SER A 1094 -29.50 -7.68 -35.82
CA SER A 1094 -28.11 -7.29 -36.10
C SER A 1094 -27.87 -6.94 -37.58
N PHE A 1095 -26.70 -6.34 -37.87
CA PHE A 1095 -26.35 -5.76 -39.17
C PHE A 1095 -26.02 -6.78 -40.28
N GLN A 1096 -26.48 -6.49 -41.51
CA GLN A 1096 -25.84 -6.73 -42.82
C GLN A 1096 -26.53 -5.81 -43.88
N THR A 1097 -25.96 -5.36 -45.01
CA THR A 1097 -24.66 -4.69 -45.31
C THR A 1097 -24.65 -4.30 -46.81
N ILE A 1098 -24.21 -3.07 -47.17
CA ILE A 1098 -23.56 -2.71 -48.48
C ILE A 1098 -24.51 -2.72 -49.73
N PRO A 1099 -24.23 -2.02 -50.88
CA PRO A 1099 -23.35 -0.87 -51.19
C PRO A 1099 -24.09 0.39 -51.73
N CYS A 1100 -23.36 1.50 -51.95
CA CYS A 1100 -23.40 2.22 -53.24
C CYS A 1100 -22.19 3.15 -53.46
N SER A 1101 -21.95 3.54 -54.72
CA SER A 1101 -20.75 4.19 -55.26
C SER A 1101 -20.53 5.67 -54.90
N GLY A 1102 -19.26 6.11 -54.86
CA GLY A 1102 -18.86 7.53 -55.01
C GLY A 1102 -18.77 7.97 -56.49
N PRO A 1103 -17.92 8.95 -56.90
CA PRO A 1103 -16.93 9.74 -56.11
C PRO A 1103 -17.02 11.27 -56.31
N ARG A 1104 -16.24 12.07 -55.52
CA ARG A 1104 -15.30 13.14 -55.98
C ARG A 1104 -14.70 13.99 -54.85
N ASP A 1105 -13.42 14.31 -55.02
CA ASP A 1105 -12.70 15.56 -54.70
C ASP A 1105 -13.07 16.44 -53.50
N VAL A 1106 -12.25 16.36 -52.42
CA VAL A 1106 -11.55 17.53 -51.84
C VAL A 1106 -10.12 17.11 -51.46
N ARG A 1107 -9.10 17.92 -51.78
CA ARG A 1107 -7.72 17.76 -51.27
C ARG A 1107 -7.46 18.73 -50.11
N VAL A 1108 -6.65 18.31 -49.14
CA VAL A 1108 -6.09 19.17 -48.08
C VAL A 1108 -4.57 19.23 -48.27
N VAL A 1109 -3.98 20.43 -48.33
CA VAL A 1109 -2.53 20.68 -48.31
C VAL A 1109 -2.24 21.99 -47.56
N PHE A 1110 -1.08 22.03 -46.89
CA PHE A 1110 -0.43 23.14 -46.17
C PHE A 1110 -0.12 24.37 -47.09
N CYS A 1111 0.45 25.51 -46.66
CA CYS A 1111 1.24 25.86 -45.47
C CYS A 1111 1.35 27.39 -45.23
N HIS A 1112 2.02 27.79 -44.13
CA HIS A 1112 2.57 29.14 -43.84
C HIS A 1112 1.55 30.28 -43.55
N ARG A 1113 1.89 31.41 -42.87
CA ARG A 1113 3.17 31.89 -42.29
C ARG A 1113 2.95 32.77 -41.02
N VAL A 1114 4.05 33.11 -40.34
CA VAL A 1114 4.13 33.95 -39.12
C VAL A 1114 3.85 35.44 -39.39
N PRO A 1115 3.34 36.20 -38.40
CA PRO A 1115 4.01 37.45 -38.01
C PRO A 1115 4.16 37.65 -36.48
N SER A 1116 5.15 38.48 -36.07
CA SER A 1116 5.28 39.29 -34.83
C SER A 1116 4.90 38.69 -33.45
N GLU A 1117 5.78 38.64 -32.45
CA GLU A 1117 6.30 39.79 -31.66
C GLU A 1117 5.19 40.63 -30.97
N SER A 1118 5.26 41.02 -29.69
CA SER A 1118 6.21 40.67 -28.60
C SER A 1118 5.70 41.21 -27.25
N VAL A 1119 5.69 40.42 -26.16
CA VAL A 1119 5.52 40.94 -24.77
C VAL A 1119 6.35 40.16 -23.73
N PRO A 1120 7.54 40.67 -23.40
CA PRO A 1120 8.10 40.62 -22.03
C PRO A 1120 8.77 41.97 -21.63
N PRO A 1121 9.35 42.18 -20.42
CA PRO A 1121 9.13 41.51 -19.12
C PRO A 1121 8.99 42.47 -17.89
N ARG A 1122 8.17 42.07 -16.89
CA ARG A 1122 8.31 42.42 -15.45
C ARG A 1122 8.44 43.95 -15.12
N PRO A 1123 9.33 44.41 -14.21
CA PRO A 1123 9.22 44.34 -12.73
C PRO A 1123 9.20 45.72 -12.03
N ARG A 1124 8.86 45.77 -10.72
CA ARG A 1124 9.82 46.09 -9.62
C ARG A 1124 9.17 46.34 -8.25
N ASP A 1125 10.00 46.20 -7.20
CA ASP A 1125 9.79 46.75 -5.87
C ASP A 1125 9.45 48.25 -5.85
N THR A 1126 8.70 48.65 -4.84
CA THR A 1126 8.77 49.99 -4.28
C THR A 1126 9.41 49.96 -2.89
N THR A 1127 10.73 50.11 -2.82
CA THR A 1127 11.37 50.72 -1.65
C THR A 1127 11.85 52.12 -2.02
N ARG A 1128 11.29 53.12 -1.34
CA ARG A 1128 11.80 54.50 -1.37
C ARG A 1128 12.13 54.90 0.06
N ARG A 1129 13.39 55.26 0.32
CA ARG A 1129 13.80 55.91 1.57
C ARG A 1129 13.17 57.31 1.67
N PRO A 1130 12.96 57.78 2.90
CA PRO A 1130 13.69 58.91 3.46
C PRO A 1130 14.67 58.41 4.55
N SER A 1131 15.64 59.18 5.04
CA SER A 1131 16.49 60.23 4.45
C SER A 1131 17.65 60.49 5.46
N ASP A 1132 18.65 61.26 5.03
CA ASP A 1132 19.57 62.06 5.86
C ASP A 1132 20.70 61.42 6.72
N ASP A 1133 21.88 62.03 6.52
CA ASP A 1133 23.02 62.32 7.42
C ASP A 1133 23.82 61.27 8.24
N ARG A 1134 25.08 61.09 7.74
CA ARG A 1134 26.39 61.25 8.45
C ARG A 1134 27.00 60.13 9.31
N SER A 1135 28.34 60.24 9.37
CA SER A 1135 29.33 59.61 10.28
C SER A 1135 29.55 58.09 10.22
N ALA A 1136 30.77 57.73 9.78
CA ALA A 1136 31.54 56.56 10.24
C ALA A 1136 32.48 57.02 11.40
N PRO A 1137 33.43 56.23 11.94
CA PRO A 1137 33.76 54.81 11.69
C PRO A 1137 34.01 53.95 12.96
N SER A 1138 34.14 52.61 12.82
CA SER A 1138 35.19 51.79 13.49
C SER A 1138 35.21 50.30 13.06
N HIS A 1139 36.42 49.72 13.04
CA HIS A 1139 36.78 48.28 13.02
C HIS A 1139 37.58 48.00 14.33
N PRO A 1140 38.13 46.79 14.62
CA PRO A 1140 37.92 45.42 14.08
C PRO A 1140 37.32 44.49 15.18
N GLU A 1141 37.25 43.15 15.10
CA GLU A 1141 38.26 42.07 15.33
C GLU A 1141 37.48 40.71 15.23
N ALA A 1142 37.92 39.53 14.75
CA ALA A 1142 39.22 38.79 14.67
C ALA A 1142 39.75 38.35 16.05
N SER A 1143 40.06 37.10 16.39
CA SER A 1143 40.13 35.76 15.74
C SER A 1143 39.75 34.69 16.80
N GLU A 1144 39.64 33.37 16.59
CA GLU A 1144 40.20 32.42 15.60
C GLU A 1144 39.13 31.51 14.96
#